data_AF-I1P4T7-F1
#
_entry.id   AF-I1P4T7-F1
#
_cell.length_a   1.000
_cell.length_b   1.000
_cell.length_c   1.000
_cell.angle_alpha   90.00
_cell.angle_beta   90.00
_cell.angle_gamma   90.00
#
_symmetry.space_group_name_H-M   'P 1'
#
loop_
_entity.id
_entity.type
_entity.pdbx_description
1 polymer ?
#
loop_
_entity_poly.entity_id
_entity_poly.type
_entity_poly.pdbx_seq_one_letter_code
_entity_poly.pdbx_strand_id
1 'polypeptide(L)'
;MFENQSVLHQLRCGMFLEDCNLVICQGVLEAVRISLAGYPTRRTYAEFVDRFGVLVPELMLGSYDERALTKGILEKMKLENFQLGSTKVFLRAGQIAILDMCRAEVLENAARHIQGRFRTFITRKEFVKTREASISIQAYCRGCLARKMYMVKRETAAAIIVQKYVRRWRLHRTYQQAHSAALLIQSCTRGFIARRYFSVIREQKAALVIQSLWRKRKVIILFQQYRQATVKIQCAWRQKLARRELRRLKMAANEAGALREAKNKLEKKLDDLTLRLTLERRLRAAGEEAKSVEILKRDKMIESLSAECAAAKSDAQSEHDKNRLLQRQLDDSLREITMLRGSKIMTAEAEKENSNLKNLVESLSKRNSSLEYELTSARKGSDDTMKKLKDVEGKCNHLQQNLDKLQEKLTNLENENHVLRQKALNMSPLNNMSMATKAFPQKFATPIGLPNGEQKHGYETPPAAKYLASLPQSLTGSRRTRMPVERQEENHEILLRCIKENLGFKDGKPVAACIIYSCLLHWRAFESERTAIFDHVIEAINNVLKGEEADGRLPYWLSNTSALLCLLQKNLRSNGLFATPSRRSGGPLGIGDKIVQTLRSPSKLMGRIDTLGQVDARYPAILFKQQLTACVEKIFGQLRDNLKKEISPLLSVCIQAPKSSRAQPGKASKPPGVGAQPPSNSHWDNIVNFLDLLMSTLHANYVPSFFIRKLITQLFSFINIQLFNSLLLRRECCTFSNGEYVKAGLSLLEKWISDATDEFAGTSWHELNYIRQAVGFLVIHQKRKKTLEEIRQDLCPNLSVRQIYRICSMYWDDKYNTQGISNEVVSAMREEVNKYTQNLVSNSFLLDDDLRGFVNGHPCYRLCRCRTSRIASSLSISTAPSQAS
;
A
#
# COMPACT_ATOMS: atom_id res chain seq x y z
N MET A 1 123.35 38.87 12.15
CA MET A 1 123.66 39.68 10.95
C MET A 1 123.14 41.07 11.20
N PHE A 2 123.93 42.09 10.86
CA PHE A 2 124.02 43.37 11.57
C PHE A 2 124.45 43.14 13.05
N GLU A 3 125.68 43.39 13.49
CA GLU A 3 126.87 43.92 12.80
C GLU A 3 126.71 45.32 12.17
N ASN A 4 126.74 46.33 13.04
CA ASN A 4 127.34 47.63 12.75
C ASN A 4 128.42 47.82 13.84
N GLN A 5 129.72 47.67 13.59
CA GLN A 5 130.56 48.47 12.69
C GLN A 5 130.48 50.00 12.89
N SER A 6 130.23 50.45 14.14
CA SER A 6 130.54 51.83 14.56
C SER A 6 131.48 51.92 15.78
N VAL A 7 131.97 50.78 16.30
CA VAL A 7 132.89 50.74 17.47
C VAL A 7 134.35 51.02 17.08
N LEU A 8 134.69 50.96 15.78
CA LEU A 8 136.08 50.93 15.28
C LEU A 8 136.61 52.25 14.69
N HIS A 9 135.83 53.34 14.69
CA HIS A 9 136.28 54.64 14.15
C HIS A 9 136.51 55.74 15.19
N GLN A 10 136.15 55.53 16.46
CA GLN A 10 136.53 56.42 17.58
C GLN A 10 137.85 56.01 18.26
N LEU A 11 138.33 54.79 18.02
CA LEU A 11 139.58 54.26 18.60
C LEU A 11 140.84 54.59 17.78
N ARG A 12 140.84 55.68 16.99
CA ARG A 12 141.97 56.03 16.10
C ARG A 12 142.45 57.49 16.12
N CYS A 13 142.08 58.25 17.15
CA CYS A 13 142.72 59.53 17.50
C CYS A 13 143.69 59.41 18.71
N GLY A 14 143.97 58.20 19.18
CA GLY A 14 144.87 57.93 20.30
C GLY A 14 146.34 57.81 19.88
N MET A 15 146.98 58.93 19.53
CA MET A 15 148.46 58.99 19.39
C MET A 15 149.08 60.39 19.57
N PHE A 16 148.28 61.41 19.87
CA PHE A 16 148.74 62.78 20.17
C PHE A 16 147.89 63.43 21.30
N LEU A 17 147.29 62.59 22.15
CA LEU A 17 146.28 63.03 23.12
C LEU A 17 146.19 62.14 24.37
N GLU A 18 147.20 61.29 24.64
CA GLU A 18 147.12 60.32 25.75
C GLU A 18 147.18 61.01 27.13
N ASP A 19 148.06 61.99 27.33
CA ASP A 19 148.13 62.74 28.61
C ASP A 19 146.84 63.52 28.90
N CYS A 20 146.24 64.16 27.87
CA CYS A 20 144.98 64.88 28.03
C CYS A 20 143.77 63.94 28.18
N ASN A 21 143.72 62.81 27.46
CA ASN A 21 142.65 61.83 27.65
C ASN A 21 142.77 61.08 28.98
N LEU A 22 143.97 60.88 29.55
CA LEU A 22 144.07 60.33 30.90
C LEU A 22 143.39 61.25 31.91
N VAL A 23 143.66 62.56 31.87
CA VAL A 23 143.02 63.55 32.75
C VAL A 23 141.52 63.71 32.45
N ILE A 24 141.10 63.72 31.19
CA ILE A 24 139.68 63.87 30.81
C ILE A 24 138.89 62.58 31.13
N CYS A 25 139.40 61.40 30.80
CA CYS A 25 138.74 60.14 31.14
C CYS A 25 138.74 59.89 32.65
N GLN A 26 139.81 60.24 33.38
CA GLN A 26 139.79 60.16 34.84
C GLN A 26 138.84 61.19 35.45
N GLY A 27 138.76 62.41 34.92
CA GLY A 27 137.77 63.41 35.31
C GLY A 27 136.32 63.02 34.99
N VAL A 28 136.06 62.35 33.86
CA VAL A 28 134.74 61.84 33.48
C VAL A 28 134.37 60.59 34.27
N LEU A 29 135.29 59.65 34.48
CA LEU A 29 135.08 58.49 35.36
C LEU A 29 134.88 58.93 36.81
N GLU A 30 135.57 59.97 37.27
CA GLU A 30 135.37 60.57 38.59
C GLU A 30 134.04 61.32 38.68
N ALA A 31 133.64 62.09 37.66
CA ALA A 31 132.32 62.73 37.60
C ALA A 31 131.19 61.70 37.55
N VAL A 32 131.39 60.57 36.87
CA VAL A 32 130.47 59.42 36.89
C VAL A 32 130.49 58.75 38.27
N ARG A 33 131.66 58.52 38.88
CA ARG A 33 131.79 57.94 40.23
C ARG A 33 131.09 58.80 41.28
N ILE A 34 131.27 60.12 41.23
CA ILE A 34 130.57 61.10 42.08
C ILE A 34 129.06 61.11 41.78
N SER A 35 128.65 61.01 40.51
CA SER A 35 127.22 60.94 40.13
C SER A 35 126.55 59.63 40.58
N LEU A 36 127.27 58.50 40.58
CA LEU A 36 126.85 57.22 41.13
C LEU A 36 126.87 57.21 42.67
N ALA A 37 127.82 57.93 43.28
CA ALA A 37 127.94 58.13 44.72
C ALA A 37 126.88 59.10 45.29
N GLY A 38 126.26 59.93 44.45
CA GLY A 38 125.11 60.77 44.77
C GLY A 38 123.77 60.24 44.22
N TYR A 39 122.84 61.17 43.99
CA TYR A 39 121.53 60.91 43.39
C TYR A 39 121.44 61.62 42.01
N PRO A 40 121.66 60.88 40.90
CA PRO A 40 121.66 61.46 39.56
C PRO A 40 120.24 61.66 39.02
N THR A 41 119.29 60.80 39.37
CA THR A 41 117.88 60.97 38.96
C THR A 41 117.12 61.80 40.00
N ARG A 42 116.52 62.90 39.56
CA ARG A 42 115.80 63.86 40.41
C ARG A 42 114.49 64.25 39.72
N ARG A 43 113.34 63.94 40.31
CA ARG A 43 111.99 64.19 39.72
C ARG A 43 111.09 64.89 40.72
N THR A 44 110.17 65.74 40.26
CA THR A 44 109.06 66.19 41.11
C THR A 44 108.16 65.02 41.48
N TYR A 45 107.38 65.16 42.57
CA TYR A 45 106.47 64.10 42.98
C TYR A 45 105.36 63.89 41.93
N ALA A 46 104.76 64.95 41.38
CA ALA A 46 103.90 64.92 40.19
C ALA A 46 104.47 64.09 39.02
N GLU A 47 105.67 64.42 38.53
CA GLU A 47 106.33 63.67 37.43
C GLU A 47 106.54 62.19 37.77
N PHE A 48 106.81 61.87 39.03
CA PHE A 48 107.03 60.50 39.47
C PHE A 48 105.70 59.73 39.57
N VAL A 49 104.64 60.34 40.11
CA VAL A 49 103.33 59.71 40.28
C VAL A 49 102.62 59.52 38.93
N ASP A 50 102.67 60.49 38.02
CA ASP A 50 102.18 60.33 36.64
C ASP A 50 102.91 59.17 35.93
N ARG A 51 104.24 59.12 36.05
CA ARG A 51 105.03 58.08 35.38
C ARG A 51 104.86 56.69 36.02
N PHE A 52 104.74 56.58 37.34
CA PHE A 52 104.85 55.28 38.04
C PHE A 52 103.63 54.88 38.86
N GLY A 53 102.58 55.70 38.94
CA GLY A 53 101.31 55.36 39.61
C GLY A 53 100.63 54.12 39.02
N VAL A 54 100.85 53.83 37.73
CA VAL A 54 100.40 52.60 37.05
C VAL A 54 100.98 51.31 37.66
N LEU A 55 102.11 51.38 38.38
CA LEU A 55 102.69 50.25 39.11
C LEU A 55 101.86 49.86 40.34
N VAL A 56 101.13 50.82 40.93
CA VAL A 56 100.32 50.60 42.13
C VAL A 56 98.96 51.30 42.02
N PRO A 57 98.04 50.80 41.18
CA PRO A 57 96.71 51.40 40.99
C PRO A 57 95.89 51.52 42.27
N GLU A 58 96.11 50.62 43.23
CA GLU A 58 95.49 50.64 44.58
C GLU A 58 95.72 51.96 45.33
N LEU A 59 96.92 52.55 45.23
CA LEU A 59 97.25 53.80 45.93
C LEU A 59 96.67 55.04 45.24
N MET A 60 96.38 54.96 43.94
CA MET A 60 95.90 56.08 43.13
C MET A 60 94.43 56.45 43.39
N LEU A 61 93.73 55.71 44.26
CA LEU A 61 92.27 55.79 44.44
C LEU A 61 91.80 56.60 45.67
N GLY A 62 92.70 57.24 46.43
CA GLY A 62 92.29 57.92 47.67
C GLY A 62 93.27 58.88 48.35
N SER A 63 94.35 59.33 47.69
CA SER A 63 95.30 60.30 48.25
C SER A 63 95.67 61.38 47.24
N TYR A 64 95.76 62.63 47.71
CA TYR A 64 96.28 63.78 46.96
C TYR A 64 97.72 64.16 47.37
N ASP A 65 98.31 63.51 48.38
CA ASP A 65 99.70 63.75 48.75
C ASP A 65 100.65 62.97 47.82
N GLU A 66 101.16 63.64 46.80
CA GLU A 66 102.12 63.11 45.83
C GLU A 66 103.39 62.53 46.50
N ARG A 67 103.80 63.05 47.66
CA ARG A 67 104.99 62.58 48.40
C ARG A 67 104.69 61.26 49.11
N ALA A 68 103.52 61.13 49.73
CA ALA A 68 103.04 59.86 50.28
C ALA A 68 102.82 58.80 49.19
N LEU A 69 102.23 59.18 48.05
CA LEU A 69 102.07 58.30 46.89
C LEU A 69 103.43 57.83 46.35
N THR A 70 104.37 58.75 46.16
CA THR A 70 105.74 58.42 45.72
C THR A 70 106.42 57.46 46.69
N LYS A 71 106.33 57.73 48.00
CA LYS A 71 106.86 56.83 49.03
C LYS A 71 106.24 55.43 48.95
N GLY A 72 104.92 55.32 48.89
CA GLY A 72 104.22 54.04 48.83
C GLY A 72 104.50 53.22 47.56
N ILE A 73 104.71 53.88 46.42
CA ILE A 73 105.17 53.21 45.19
C ILE A 73 106.57 52.61 45.39
N LEU A 74 107.52 53.38 45.94
CA LEU A 74 108.91 52.93 46.16
C LEU A 74 108.99 51.80 47.19
N GLU A 75 108.19 51.87 48.26
CA GLU A 75 108.09 50.83 49.29
C GLU A 75 107.47 49.54 48.74
N LYS A 76 106.38 49.62 47.96
CA LYS A 76 105.77 48.42 47.34
C LYS A 76 106.65 47.81 46.25
N MET A 77 107.49 48.61 45.58
CA MET A 77 108.52 48.16 44.65
C MET A 77 109.82 47.69 45.35
N LYS A 78 109.90 47.77 46.69
CA LYS A 78 111.06 47.37 47.51
C LYS A 78 112.40 47.99 47.07
N LEU A 79 112.39 49.27 46.71
CA LEU A 79 113.61 49.98 46.34
C LEU A 79 114.26 50.58 47.59
N GLU A 80 115.49 50.20 47.90
CA GLU A 80 116.19 50.63 49.13
C GLU A 80 117.05 51.89 48.94
N ASN A 81 117.22 52.34 47.70
CA ASN A 81 118.25 53.28 47.28
C ASN A 81 117.68 54.64 46.79
N PHE A 82 116.81 55.25 47.61
CA PHE A 82 116.14 56.52 47.34
C PHE A 82 116.18 57.52 48.52
N GLN A 83 115.91 58.80 48.24
CA GLN A 83 115.72 59.84 49.24
C GLN A 83 114.56 60.79 48.85
N LEU A 84 113.79 61.25 49.85
CA LEU A 84 112.60 62.09 49.66
C LEU A 84 112.83 63.52 50.19
N GLY A 85 113.10 64.47 49.28
CA GLY A 85 113.24 65.89 49.62
C GLY A 85 111.91 66.58 49.94
N SER A 86 111.92 67.90 50.02
CA SER A 86 110.71 68.71 50.20
C SER A 86 109.77 68.65 48.98
N THR A 87 110.33 68.73 47.76
CA THR A 87 109.56 68.84 46.49
C THR A 87 109.91 67.78 45.45
N LYS A 88 110.93 66.94 45.70
CA LYS A 88 111.47 66.00 44.72
C LYS A 88 111.88 64.66 45.34
N VAL A 89 111.71 63.60 44.57
CA VAL A 89 112.32 62.28 44.80
C VAL A 89 113.69 62.23 44.14
N PHE A 90 114.64 61.63 44.86
CA PHE A 90 116.03 61.45 44.48
C PHE A 90 116.30 59.94 44.41
N LEU A 91 116.73 59.44 43.25
CA LEU A 91 116.99 58.02 43.01
C LEU A 91 118.45 57.81 42.60
N ARG A 92 119.08 56.77 43.16
CA ARG A 92 120.38 56.25 42.71
C ARG A 92 120.29 55.76 41.26
N ALA A 93 121.45 55.56 40.62
CA ALA A 93 121.50 54.95 39.29
C ALA A 93 120.86 53.55 39.28
N GLY A 94 120.38 53.12 38.10
CA GLY A 94 119.66 51.84 37.92
C GLY A 94 118.22 51.83 38.44
N GLN A 95 117.92 52.48 39.57
CA GLN A 95 116.60 52.44 40.23
C GLN A 95 115.44 52.87 39.31
N ILE A 96 115.66 53.92 38.51
CA ILE A 96 114.68 54.41 37.52
C ILE A 96 114.41 53.38 36.40
N ALA A 97 115.43 52.61 35.99
CA ALA A 97 115.29 51.58 34.96
C ALA A 97 114.53 50.34 35.47
N ILE A 98 114.66 50.01 36.77
CA ILE A 98 113.84 48.96 37.41
C ILE A 98 112.35 49.37 37.40
N LEU A 99 112.05 50.63 37.75
CA LEU A 99 110.67 51.15 37.70
C LEU A 99 110.10 51.19 36.28
N ASP A 100 110.89 51.60 35.28
CA ASP A 100 110.49 51.59 33.87
C ASP A 100 110.28 50.16 33.34
N MET A 101 111.11 49.19 33.77
CA MET A 101 110.96 47.77 33.44
C MET A 101 109.65 47.20 34.00
N CYS A 102 109.36 47.40 35.29
CA CYS A 102 108.10 46.99 35.90
C CYS A 102 106.89 47.68 35.23
N ARG A 103 107.04 48.95 34.81
CA ARG A 103 105.98 49.68 34.10
C ARG A 103 105.74 49.07 32.71
N ALA A 104 106.79 48.71 31.99
CA ALA A 104 106.69 48.05 30.70
C ALA A 104 105.94 46.72 30.83
N GLU A 105 106.26 45.90 31.85
CA GLU A 105 105.58 44.62 32.08
C GLU A 105 104.08 44.79 32.37
N VAL A 106 103.70 45.70 33.27
CA VAL A 106 102.28 45.98 33.60
C VAL A 106 101.52 46.46 32.36
N LEU A 107 102.11 47.35 31.57
CA LEU A 107 101.50 47.86 30.33
C LEU A 107 101.41 46.79 29.24
N GLU A 108 102.42 45.92 29.09
CA GLU A 108 102.37 44.83 28.11
C GLU A 108 101.34 43.77 28.53
N ASN A 109 101.25 43.42 29.82
CA ASN A 109 100.23 42.52 30.36
C ASN A 109 98.81 43.07 30.09
N ALA A 110 98.58 44.35 30.35
CA ALA A 110 97.31 45.02 30.05
C ALA A 110 97.00 45.03 28.54
N ALA A 111 97.98 45.38 27.70
CA ALA A 111 97.85 45.35 26.24
C ALA A 111 97.54 43.93 25.72
N ARG A 112 98.21 42.90 26.26
CA ARG A 112 97.99 41.49 25.88
C ARG A 112 96.58 41.02 26.24
N HIS A 113 96.04 41.44 27.38
CA HIS A 113 94.63 41.18 27.73
C HIS A 113 93.64 41.89 26.79
N ILE A 114 93.84 43.19 26.51
CA ILE A 114 92.97 43.97 25.62
C ILE A 114 92.99 43.39 24.20
N GLN A 115 94.17 43.15 23.64
CA GLN A 115 94.35 42.55 22.32
C GLN A 115 93.79 41.13 22.24
N GLY A 116 93.99 40.31 23.28
CA GLY A 116 93.45 38.95 23.36
C GLY A 116 91.92 38.94 23.37
N ARG A 117 91.29 39.83 24.15
CA ARG A 117 89.82 40.00 24.16
C ARG A 117 89.30 40.50 22.81
N PHE A 118 89.97 41.48 22.18
CA PHE A 118 89.59 42.03 20.88
C PHE A 118 89.70 41.00 19.74
N ARG A 119 90.80 40.25 19.67
CA ARG A 119 90.98 39.14 18.71
C ARG A 119 89.90 38.08 18.90
N THR A 120 89.65 37.66 20.15
CA THR A 120 88.57 36.70 20.49
C THR A 120 87.19 37.19 20.05
N PHE A 121 86.90 38.50 20.21
CA PHE A 121 85.65 39.11 19.78
C PHE A 121 85.47 39.07 18.25
N ILE A 122 86.52 39.41 17.49
CA ILE A 122 86.50 39.33 16.01
C ILE A 122 86.23 37.89 15.55
N THR A 123 87.05 36.93 15.98
CA THR A 123 86.91 35.52 15.56
C THR A 123 85.57 34.93 15.97
N ARG A 124 85.03 35.30 17.14
CA ARG A 124 83.67 34.89 17.56
C ARG A 124 82.58 35.51 16.68
N LYS A 125 82.70 36.78 16.29
CA LYS A 125 81.77 37.49 15.40
C LYS A 125 81.74 36.85 14.00
N GLU A 126 82.90 36.44 13.49
CA GLU A 126 83.03 35.75 12.20
C GLU A 126 82.50 34.31 12.26
N PHE A 127 82.85 33.55 13.30
CA PHE A 127 82.32 32.21 13.51
C PHE A 127 80.78 32.18 13.61
N VAL A 128 80.18 33.13 14.32
CA VAL A 128 78.72 33.24 14.43
C VAL A 128 78.08 33.49 13.07
N LYS A 129 78.58 34.46 12.28
CA LYS A 129 78.11 34.71 10.90
C LYS A 129 78.19 33.46 10.02
N THR A 130 79.34 32.78 10.02
CA THR A 130 79.57 31.57 9.21
C THR A 130 78.64 30.43 9.64
N ARG A 131 78.40 30.27 10.95
CA ARG A 131 77.46 29.28 11.50
C ARG A 131 76.01 29.60 11.11
N GLU A 132 75.59 30.85 11.16
CA GLU A 132 74.24 31.29 10.76
C GLU A 132 73.99 31.09 9.26
N ALA A 133 74.98 31.42 8.42
CA ALA A 133 74.94 31.14 6.98
C ALA A 133 74.85 29.63 6.70
N SER A 134 75.69 28.81 7.36
CA SER A 134 75.68 27.35 7.23
C SER A 134 74.34 26.74 7.65
N ILE A 135 73.78 27.16 8.79
CA ILE A 135 72.45 26.72 9.24
C ILE A 135 71.37 27.10 8.22
N SER A 136 71.44 28.30 7.65
CA SER A 136 70.48 28.79 6.65
C SER A 136 70.53 27.97 5.36
N ILE A 137 71.73 27.71 4.83
CA ILE A 137 71.94 26.86 3.64
C ILE A 137 71.45 25.43 3.93
N GLN A 138 71.84 24.83 5.05
CA GLN A 138 71.38 23.49 5.42
C GLN A 138 69.85 23.41 5.56
N ALA A 139 69.21 24.43 6.14
CA ALA A 139 67.75 24.50 6.26
C ALA A 139 67.07 24.60 4.89
N TYR A 140 67.62 25.40 3.97
CA TYR A 140 67.15 25.48 2.58
C TYR A 140 67.28 24.14 1.86
N CYS A 141 68.45 23.48 1.91
CA CYS A 141 68.70 22.19 1.28
C CYS A 141 67.76 21.09 1.82
N ARG A 142 67.61 20.99 3.15
CA ARG A 142 66.66 20.06 3.80
C ARG A 142 65.22 20.35 3.36
N GLY A 143 64.84 21.63 3.27
CA GLY A 143 63.52 22.05 2.78
C GLY A 143 63.28 21.73 1.30
N CYS A 144 64.29 21.85 0.44
CA CYS A 144 64.20 21.48 -0.98
C CYS A 144 64.08 19.96 -1.17
N LEU A 145 64.85 19.15 -0.43
CA LEU A 145 64.72 17.70 -0.44
C LEU A 145 63.33 17.25 0.02
N ALA A 146 62.85 17.80 1.15
CA ALA A 146 61.51 17.50 1.67
C ALA A 146 60.39 17.89 0.67
N ARG A 147 60.52 19.02 -0.02
CA ARG A 147 59.60 19.43 -1.09
C ARG A 147 59.61 18.47 -2.28
N LYS A 148 60.79 18.02 -2.74
CA LYS A 148 60.92 17.05 -3.84
C LYS A 148 60.29 15.69 -3.47
N MET A 149 60.58 15.17 -2.28
CA MET A 149 59.96 13.93 -1.77
C MET A 149 58.43 14.06 -1.62
N TYR A 150 57.93 15.24 -1.23
CA TYR A 150 56.50 15.49 -1.11
C TYR A 150 55.78 15.56 -2.46
N MET A 151 56.41 16.11 -3.52
CA MET A 151 55.84 16.07 -4.86
C MET A 151 55.69 14.64 -5.38
N VAL A 152 56.74 13.81 -5.29
CA VAL A 152 56.67 12.38 -5.67
C VAL A 152 55.59 11.63 -4.88
N LYS A 153 55.42 11.93 -3.59
CA LYS A 153 54.32 11.37 -2.76
C LYS A 153 52.93 11.85 -3.19
N ARG A 154 52.78 13.08 -3.71
CA ARG A 154 51.51 13.57 -4.28
C ARG A 154 51.21 12.94 -5.64
N GLU A 155 52.21 12.85 -6.51
CA GLU A 155 52.10 12.29 -7.86
C GLU A 155 51.74 10.79 -7.81
N THR A 156 52.44 10.02 -6.98
CA THR A 156 52.12 8.60 -6.75
C THR A 156 50.72 8.41 -6.16
N ALA A 157 50.31 9.23 -5.19
CA ALA A 157 48.94 9.20 -4.65
C ALA A 157 47.88 9.54 -5.72
N ALA A 158 48.12 10.54 -6.56
CA ALA A 158 47.24 10.89 -7.67
C ALA A 158 47.15 9.75 -8.71
N ALA A 159 48.30 9.15 -9.08
CA ALA A 159 48.35 8.01 -9.99
C ALA A 159 47.57 6.80 -9.44
N ILE A 160 47.70 6.47 -8.16
CA ILE A 160 46.93 5.41 -7.48
C ILE A 160 45.42 5.70 -7.55
N ILE A 161 45.00 6.96 -7.35
CA ILE A 161 43.60 7.36 -7.45
C ILE A 161 43.08 7.18 -8.89
N VAL A 162 43.81 7.64 -9.91
CA VAL A 162 43.43 7.46 -11.33
C VAL A 162 43.37 5.98 -11.70
N GLN A 163 44.39 5.19 -11.36
CA GLN A 163 44.44 3.74 -11.61
C GLN A 163 43.26 3.02 -10.93
N LYS A 164 42.90 3.39 -9.70
CA LYS A 164 41.73 2.84 -8.98
C LYS A 164 40.43 3.09 -9.75
N TYR A 165 40.21 4.30 -10.27
CA TYR A 165 39.01 4.59 -11.06
C TYR A 165 39.01 3.87 -12.42
N VAL A 166 40.15 3.79 -13.12
CA VAL A 166 40.25 3.07 -14.41
C VAL A 166 40.03 1.56 -14.23
N ARG A 167 40.64 0.94 -13.21
CA ARG A 167 40.41 -0.49 -12.89
C ARG A 167 38.94 -0.76 -12.56
N ARG A 168 38.30 0.10 -11.75
CA ARG A 168 36.87 0.01 -11.44
C ARG A 168 35.99 0.15 -12.69
N TRP A 169 36.29 1.10 -13.57
CA TRP A 169 35.52 1.31 -14.81
C TRP A 169 35.61 0.10 -15.75
N ARG A 170 36.82 -0.45 -15.96
CA ARG A 170 37.00 -1.66 -16.78
C ARG A 170 36.17 -2.83 -16.24
N LEU A 171 36.28 -3.13 -14.95
CA LEU A 171 35.53 -4.22 -14.30
C LEU A 171 34.01 -4.00 -14.33
N HIS A 172 33.55 -2.75 -14.17
CA HIS A 172 32.12 -2.44 -14.25
C HIS A 172 31.57 -2.61 -15.67
N ARG A 173 32.33 -2.20 -16.69
CA ARG A 173 31.97 -2.38 -18.10
C ARG A 173 31.88 -3.85 -18.49
N THR A 174 32.86 -4.68 -18.11
CA THR A 174 32.81 -6.12 -18.41
C THR A 174 31.67 -6.82 -17.66
N TYR A 175 31.40 -6.43 -16.40
CA TYR A 175 30.22 -6.91 -15.67
C TYR A 175 28.90 -6.52 -16.35
N GLN A 176 28.74 -5.26 -16.78
CA GLN A 176 27.54 -4.81 -17.50
C GLN A 176 27.34 -5.57 -18.81
N GLN A 177 28.41 -5.81 -19.57
CA GLN A 177 28.36 -6.62 -20.80
C GLN A 177 27.91 -8.05 -20.49
N ALA A 178 28.56 -8.75 -19.55
CA ALA A 178 28.17 -10.10 -19.15
C ALA A 178 26.71 -10.18 -18.64
N HIS A 179 26.28 -9.22 -17.84
CA HIS A 179 24.90 -9.12 -17.33
C HIS A 179 23.88 -8.90 -18.45
N SER A 180 24.17 -8.03 -19.43
CA SER A 180 23.30 -7.82 -20.60
C SER A 180 23.18 -9.07 -21.47
N ALA A 181 24.27 -9.80 -21.70
CA ALA A 181 24.27 -11.07 -22.42
C ALA A 181 23.49 -12.15 -21.66
N ALA A 182 23.64 -12.24 -20.34
CA ALA A 182 22.89 -13.17 -19.51
C ALA A 182 21.38 -12.88 -19.53
N LEU A 183 20.97 -11.62 -19.43
CA LEU A 183 19.55 -11.23 -19.56
C LEU A 183 18.98 -11.56 -20.94
N LEU A 184 19.74 -11.31 -22.01
CA LEU A 184 19.34 -11.68 -23.38
C LEU A 184 19.13 -13.20 -23.49
N ILE A 185 20.12 -14.01 -23.10
CA ILE A 185 20.03 -15.48 -23.11
C ILE A 185 18.85 -15.97 -22.26
N GLN A 186 18.65 -15.43 -21.05
CA GLN A 186 17.54 -15.80 -20.18
C GLN A 186 16.17 -15.47 -20.78
N SER A 187 16.00 -14.28 -21.35
CA SER A 187 14.75 -13.86 -22.01
C SER A 187 14.45 -14.69 -23.26
N CYS A 188 15.44 -14.95 -24.12
CA CYS A 188 15.33 -15.84 -25.27
C CYS A 188 14.92 -17.27 -24.83
N THR A 189 15.56 -17.80 -23.78
CA THR A 189 15.29 -19.15 -23.26
C THR A 189 13.89 -19.25 -22.65
N ARG A 190 13.48 -18.29 -21.81
CA ARG A 190 12.12 -18.22 -21.24
C ARG A 190 11.06 -18.11 -22.34
N GLY A 191 11.30 -17.27 -23.35
CA GLY A 191 10.43 -17.13 -24.51
C GLY A 191 10.34 -18.39 -25.37
N PHE A 192 11.44 -19.12 -25.55
CA PHE A 192 11.46 -20.41 -26.25
C PHE A 192 10.64 -21.48 -25.50
N ILE A 193 10.87 -21.62 -24.18
CA ILE A 193 10.11 -22.56 -23.34
C ILE A 193 8.61 -22.25 -23.37
N ALA A 194 8.24 -20.98 -23.23
CA ALA A 194 6.84 -20.54 -23.29
C ALA A 194 6.19 -20.85 -24.65
N ARG A 195 6.88 -20.58 -25.77
CA ARG A 195 6.40 -20.91 -27.13
C ARG A 195 6.26 -22.42 -27.33
N ARG A 196 7.21 -23.23 -26.87
CA ARG A 196 7.17 -24.70 -26.96
C ARG A 196 5.99 -25.27 -26.17
N TYR A 197 5.79 -24.82 -24.93
CA TYR A 197 4.65 -25.21 -24.09
C TYR A 197 3.30 -24.81 -24.72
N PHE A 198 3.21 -23.61 -25.30
CA PHE A 198 2.02 -23.15 -26.00
C PHE A 198 1.73 -23.95 -27.29
N SER A 199 2.76 -24.40 -28.02
CA SER A 199 2.60 -25.29 -29.17
C SER A 199 1.94 -26.61 -28.77
N VAL A 200 2.47 -27.28 -27.74
CA VAL A 200 1.91 -28.53 -27.20
C VAL A 200 0.45 -28.34 -26.75
N ILE A 201 0.10 -27.21 -26.12
CA ILE A 201 -1.30 -26.90 -25.77
C ILE A 201 -2.17 -26.70 -27.02
N ARG A 202 -1.67 -26.06 -28.08
CA ARG A 202 -2.41 -25.91 -29.35
C ARG A 202 -2.62 -27.25 -30.04
N GLU A 203 -1.61 -28.10 -30.07
CA GLU A 203 -1.64 -29.45 -30.64
C GLU A 203 -2.66 -30.32 -29.88
N GLN A 204 -2.60 -30.32 -28.54
CA GLN A 204 -3.57 -31.02 -27.69
C GLN A 204 -5.01 -30.51 -27.90
N LYS A 205 -5.21 -29.19 -27.98
CA LYS A 205 -6.54 -28.61 -28.25
C LYS A 205 -7.05 -28.99 -29.64
N ALA A 206 -6.22 -28.97 -30.67
CA ALA A 206 -6.58 -29.41 -32.02
C ALA A 206 -6.95 -30.90 -32.05
N ALA A 207 -6.15 -31.75 -31.39
CA ALA A 207 -6.45 -33.18 -31.25
C ALA A 207 -7.78 -33.43 -30.51
N LEU A 208 -8.06 -32.72 -29.42
CA LEU A 208 -9.33 -32.80 -28.70
C LEU A 208 -10.53 -32.38 -29.57
N VAL A 209 -10.40 -31.31 -30.36
CA VAL A 209 -11.45 -30.88 -31.31
C VAL A 209 -11.70 -31.99 -32.35
N ILE A 210 -10.67 -32.50 -33.00
CA ILE A 210 -10.77 -33.58 -34.01
C ILE A 210 -11.41 -34.84 -33.40
N GLN A 211 -10.95 -35.27 -32.22
CA GLN A 211 -11.52 -36.42 -31.50
C GLN A 211 -12.99 -36.19 -31.13
N SER A 212 -13.37 -34.98 -30.69
CA SER A 212 -14.76 -34.65 -30.36
C SER A 212 -15.68 -34.69 -31.58
N LEU A 213 -15.22 -34.18 -32.73
CA LEU A 213 -15.95 -34.21 -33.99
C LEU A 213 -16.10 -35.64 -34.52
N TRP A 214 -15.06 -36.48 -34.42
CA TRP A 214 -15.13 -37.89 -34.78
C TRP A 214 -16.09 -38.67 -33.87
N ARG A 215 -16.01 -38.50 -32.54
CA ARG A 215 -16.93 -39.12 -31.58
C ARG A 215 -18.39 -38.71 -31.87
N LYS A 216 -18.64 -37.42 -32.10
CA LYS A 216 -19.95 -36.89 -32.53
C LYS A 216 -20.43 -37.52 -33.84
N ARG A 217 -19.56 -37.61 -34.86
CA ARG A 217 -19.90 -38.19 -36.17
C ARG A 217 -20.25 -39.67 -36.06
N LYS A 218 -19.51 -40.45 -35.26
CA LYS A 218 -19.81 -41.88 -35.00
C LYS A 218 -21.21 -42.06 -34.40
N VAL A 219 -21.57 -41.28 -33.39
CA VAL A 219 -22.91 -41.33 -32.76
C VAL A 219 -24.01 -40.89 -33.73
N ILE A 220 -23.78 -39.84 -34.53
CA ILE A 220 -24.75 -39.39 -35.55
C ILE A 220 -25.03 -40.47 -36.60
N ILE A 221 -24.01 -41.19 -37.08
CA ILE A 221 -24.19 -42.27 -38.06
C ILE A 221 -25.03 -43.41 -37.47
N LEU A 222 -24.71 -43.86 -36.25
CA LEU A 222 -25.49 -44.89 -35.54
C LEU A 222 -26.94 -44.44 -35.32
N PHE A 223 -27.16 -43.20 -34.86
CA PHE A 223 -28.51 -42.66 -34.68
C PHE A 223 -29.28 -42.56 -36.01
N GLN A 224 -28.62 -42.21 -37.11
CA GLN A 224 -29.25 -42.21 -38.45
C GLN A 224 -29.65 -43.61 -38.88
N GLN A 225 -28.82 -44.63 -38.64
CA GLN A 225 -29.14 -46.04 -38.91
C GLN A 225 -30.35 -46.50 -38.08
N TYR A 226 -30.35 -46.26 -36.76
CA TYR A 226 -31.50 -46.58 -35.90
C TYR A 226 -32.77 -45.84 -36.34
N ARG A 227 -32.69 -44.53 -36.66
CA ARG A 227 -33.83 -43.76 -37.16
C ARG A 227 -34.39 -44.34 -38.47
N GLN A 228 -33.53 -44.74 -39.40
CA GLN A 228 -33.97 -45.38 -40.65
C GLN A 228 -34.65 -46.73 -40.39
N ALA A 229 -34.10 -47.56 -39.49
CA ALA A 229 -34.71 -48.83 -39.10
C ALA A 229 -36.09 -48.62 -38.45
N THR A 230 -36.20 -47.71 -37.47
CA THR A 230 -37.46 -47.36 -36.81
C THR A 230 -38.50 -46.83 -37.81
N VAL A 231 -38.11 -45.97 -38.75
CA VAL A 231 -39.02 -45.49 -39.81
C VAL A 231 -39.50 -46.63 -40.71
N LYS A 232 -38.62 -47.55 -41.14
CA LYS A 232 -39.00 -48.75 -41.91
C LYS A 232 -40.02 -49.62 -41.16
N ILE A 233 -39.79 -49.88 -39.87
CA ILE A 233 -40.70 -50.65 -39.00
C ILE A 233 -42.05 -49.92 -38.86
N GLN A 234 -42.06 -48.61 -38.57
CA GLN A 234 -43.29 -47.83 -38.47
C GLN A 234 -44.09 -47.80 -39.79
N CYS A 235 -43.41 -47.66 -40.93
CA CYS A 235 -44.05 -47.71 -42.24
C CYS A 235 -44.65 -49.10 -42.53
N ALA A 236 -43.93 -50.18 -42.23
CA ALA A 236 -44.46 -51.54 -42.34
C ALA A 236 -45.67 -51.78 -41.42
N TRP A 237 -45.66 -51.24 -40.20
CA TRP A 237 -46.80 -51.31 -39.28
C TRP A 237 -48.01 -50.52 -39.77
N ARG A 238 -47.82 -49.27 -40.23
CA ARG A 238 -48.88 -48.46 -40.87
C ARG A 238 -49.46 -49.18 -42.09
N GLN A 239 -48.62 -49.79 -42.94
CA GLN A 239 -49.06 -50.58 -44.08
C GLN A 239 -49.82 -51.85 -43.66
N LYS A 240 -49.39 -52.54 -42.59
CA LYS A 240 -50.09 -53.71 -42.03
C LYS A 240 -51.49 -53.35 -41.52
N LEU A 241 -51.63 -52.22 -40.83
CA LEU A 241 -52.92 -51.68 -40.40
C LEU A 241 -53.81 -51.32 -41.60
N ALA A 242 -53.31 -50.52 -42.54
CA ALA A 242 -54.07 -50.15 -43.75
C ALA A 242 -54.51 -51.37 -44.58
N ARG A 243 -53.66 -52.39 -44.72
CA ARG A 243 -54.03 -53.67 -45.37
C ARG A 243 -55.04 -54.50 -44.55
N ARG A 244 -55.08 -54.36 -43.23
CA ARG A 244 -56.11 -55.02 -42.38
C ARG A 244 -57.46 -54.32 -42.56
N GLU A 245 -57.48 -52.99 -42.56
CA GLU A 245 -58.71 -52.23 -42.72
C GLU A 245 -59.27 -52.34 -44.14
N LEU A 246 -58.42 -52.30 -45.18
CA LEU A 246 -58.84 -52.58 -46.56
C LEU A 246 -59.49 -53.98 -46.71
N ARG A 247 -58.99 -55.00 -46.00
CA ARG A 247 -59.65 -56.31 -45.98
C ARG A 247 -60.99 -56.26 -45.25
N ARG A 248 -61.10 -55.55 -44.12
CA ARG A 248 -62.36 -55.38 -43.39
C ARG A 248 -63.43 -54.70 -44.26
N LEU A 249 -63.06 -53.59 -44.91
CA LEU A 249 -63.94 -52.86 -45.82
C LEU A 249 -64.34 -53.70 -47.03
N LYS A 250 -63.44 -54.54 -47.58
CA LYS A 250 -63.81 -55.49 -48.65
C LYS A 250 -64.75 -56.59 -48.17
N MET A 251 -64.58 -57.14 -46.98
CA MET A 251 -65.54 -58.10 -46.41
C MET A 251 -66.92 -57.47 -46.23
N ALA A 252 -66.98 -56.29 -45.59
CA ALA A 252 -68.24 -55.56 -45.39
C ALA A 252 -68.92 -55.16 -46.73
N ALA A 253 -68.14 -54.81 -47.76
CA ALA A 253 -68.68 -54.53 -49.10
C ALA A 253 -69.22 -55.79 -49.80
N ASN A 254 -68.54 -56.93 -49.66
CA ASN A 254 -69.01 -58.22 -50.17
C ASN A 254 -70.28 -58.69 -49.44
N GLU A 255 -70.32 -58.54 -48.11
CA GLU A 255 -71.49 -58.84 -47.27
C GLU A 255 -72.68 -57.93 -47.65
N ALA A 256 -72.46 -56.63 -47.82
CA ALA A 256 -73.48 -55.70 -48.32
C ALA A 256 -73.96 -56.06 -49.74
N GLY A 257 -73.06 -56.55 -50.61
CA GLY A 257 -73.39 -57.09 -51.93
C GLY A 257 -74.31 -58.32 -51.84
N ALA A 258 -73.92 -59.31 -51.03
CA ALA A 258 -74.71 -60.52 -50.80
C ALA A 258 -76.08 -60.24 -50.16
N LEU A 259 -76.14 -59.29 -49.21
CA LEU A 259 -77.40 -58.80 -48.63
C LEU A 259 -78.28 -58.09 -49.67
N ARG A 260 -77.68 -57.30 -50.58
CA ARG A 260 -78.41 -56.68 -51.70
C ARG A 260 -78.93 -57.70 -52.70
N GLU A 261 -78.15 -58.73 -53.03
CA GLU A 261 -78.64 -59.86 -53.83
C GLU A 261 -79.78 -60.62 -53.15
N ALA A 262 -79.66 -60.88 -51.85
CA ALA A 262 -80.71 -61.54 -51.07
C ALA A 262 -82.00 -60.69 -51.04
N LYS A 263 -81.88 -59.37 -50.86
CA LYS A 263 -82.99 -58.42 -50.97
C LYS A 263 -83.63 -58.47 -52.36
N ASN A 264 -82.85 -58.35 -53.43
CA ASN A 264 -83.37 -58.44 -54.80
C ASN A 264 -84.07 -59.80 -55.10
N LYS A 265 -83.58 -60.89 -54.51
CA LYS A 265 -84.19 -62.24 -54.60
C LYS A 265 -85.49 -62.35 -53.78
N LEU A 266 -85.61 -61.63 -52.67
CA LEU A 266 -86.84 -61.52 -51.88
C LEU A 266 -87.87 -60.61 -52.54
N GLU A 267 -87.45 -59.49 -53.13
CA GLU A 267 -88.31 -58.58 -53.90
C GLU A 267 -88.95 -59.33 -55.08
N LYS A 268 -88.17 -60.04 -55.91
CA LYS A 268 -88.73 -60.88 -56.99
C LYS A 268 -89.70 -61.97 -56.51
N LYS A 269 -89.53 -62.49 -55.28
CA LYS A 269 -90.48 -63.44 -54.69
C LYS A 269 -91.76 -62.75 -54.20
N LEU A 270 -91.64 -61.54 -53.67
CA LEU A 270 -92.78 -60.71 -53.27
C LEU A 270 -93.59 -60.29 -54.50
N ASP A 271 -92.94 -59.93 -55.61
CA ASP A 271 -93.56 -59.60 -56.89
C ASP A 271 -94.34 -60.80 -57.45
N ASP A 272 -93.75 -61.99 -57.50
CA ASP A 272 -94.41 -63.22 -57.96
C ASP A 272 -95.59 -63.62 -57.04
N LEU A 273 -95.43 -63.54 -55.72
CA LEU A 273 -96.53 -63.76 -54.77
C LEU A 273 -97.67 -62.74 -54.94
N THR A 274 -97.34 -61.47 -55.21
CA THR A 274 -98.33 -60.41 -55.47
C THR A 274 -99.03 -60.64 -56.81
N LEU A 275 -98.32 -61.09 -57.84
CA LEU A 275 -98.91 -61.46 -59.13
C LEU A 275 -99.90 -62.62 -58.97
N ARG A 276 -99.51 -63.69 -58.25
CA ARG A 276 -100.41 -64.81 -57.90
C ARG A 276 -101.66 -64.34 -57.15
N LEU A 277 -101.49 -63.49 -56.14
CA LEU A 277 -102.60 -62.96 -55.34
C LEU A 277 -103.57 -62.10 -56.18
N THR A 278 -103.07 -61.31 -57.13
CA THR A 278 -103.92 -60.52 -58.04
C THR A 278 -104.63 -61.38 -59.08
N LEU A 279 -104.01 -62.46 -59.57
CA LEU A 279 -104.67 -63.47 -60.42
C LEU A 279 -105.78 -64.21 -59.66
N GLU A 280 -105.52 -64.67 -58.44
CA GLU A 280 -106.51 -65.33 -57.58
C GLU A 280 -107.72 -64.43 -57.28
N ARG A 281 -107.49 -63.14 -57.02
CA ARG A 281 -108.55 -62.13 -56.84
C ARG A 281 -109.38 -61.93 -58.12
N ARG A 282 -108.75 -61.87 -59.30
CA ARG A 282 -109.46 -61.77 -60.59
C ARG A 282 -110.33 -62.99 -60.87
N LEU A 283 -109.83 -64.19 -60.55
CA LEU A 283 -110.59 -65.44 -60.71
C LEU A 283 -111.82 -65.50 -59.78
N ARG A 284 -111.73 -64.98 -58.54
CA ARG A 284 -112.92 -64.84 -57.67
C ARG A 284 -113.93 -63.85 -58.26
N ALA A 285 -113.50 -62.66 -58.66
CA ALA A 285 -114.38 -61.63 -59.20
C ALA A 285 -115.17 -62.12 -60.43
N ALA A 286 -114.50 -62.76 -61.41
CA ALA A 286 -115.17 -63.34 -62.57
C ALA A 286 -116.17 -64.45 -62.20
N GLY A 287 -115.89 -65.22 -61.13
CA GLY A 287 -116.79 -66.22 -60.57
C GLY A 287 -117.97 -65.65 -59.76
N GLU A 288 -117.96 -64.36 -59.45
CA GLU A 288 -119.05 -63.62 -58.81
C GLU A 288 -119.91 -62.92 -59.89
N GLU A 289 -119.29 -62.32 -60.91
CA GLU A 289 -119.97 -61.76 -62.09
C GLU A 289 -120.77 -62.82 -62.87
N ALA A 290 -120.24 -64.04 -63.02
CA ALA A 290 -120.96 -65.14 -63.66
C ALA A 290 -122.29 -65.48 -62.95
N LYS A 291 -122.34 -65.35 -61.62
CA LYS A 291 -123.53 -65.65 -60.81
C LYS A 291 -124.57 -64.54 -60.87
N SER A 292 -124.16 -63.27 -60.88
CA SER A 292 -125.10 -62.14 -60.95
C SER A 292 -125.82 -62.08 -62.30
N VAL A 293 -125.14 -62.43 -63.40
CA VAL A 293 -125.75 -62.59 -64.72
C VAL A 293 -126.79 -63.72 -64.74
N GLU A 294 -126.54 -64.82 -64.03
CA GLU A 294 -127.48 -65.94 -63.97
C GLU A 294 -128.74 -65.63 -63.13
N ILE A 295 -128.61 -64.85 -62.05
CA ILE A 295 -129.74 -64.37 -61.22
C ILE A 295 -130.68 -63.49 -62.06
N LEU A 296 -130.15 -62.46 -62.71
CA LEU A 296 -130.93 -61.54 -63.58
C LEU A 296 -131.71 -62.26 -64.69
N LYS A 297 -131.25 -63.45 -65.09
CA LYS A 297 -131.89 -64.29 -66.10
C LYS A 297 -133.10 -65.07 -65.56
N ARG A 298 -133.14 -65.34 -64.25
CA ARG A 298 -134.27 -65.97 -63.55
C ARG A 298 -135.37 -64.95 -63.25
N ASP A 299 -134.99 -63.76 -62.79
CA ASP A 299 -135.94 -62.70 -62.42
C ASP A 299 -136.84 -62.30 -63.59
N LYS A 300 -136.26 -62.10 -64.79
CA LYS A 300 -137.01 -61.81 -66.02
C LYS A 300 -138.02 -62.88 -66.43
N MET A 301 -137.82 -64.14 -66.02
CA MET A 301 -138.74 -65.23 -66.34
C MET A 301 -139.93 -65.31 -65.36
N ILE A 302 -139.81 -64.69 -64.18
CA ILE A 302 -140.89 -64.58 -63.19
C ILE A 302 -141.87 -63.47 -63.61
N GLU A 303 -141.38 -62.35 -64.15
CA GLU A 303 -142.24 -61.25 -64.60
C GLU A 303 -143.20 -61.66 -65.71
N SER A 304 -142.76 -62.36 -66.76
CA SER A 304 -143.63 -62.70 -67.89
C SER A 304 -144.78 -63.64 -67.51
N LEU A 305 -144.49 -64.66 -66.67
CA LEU A 305 -145.50 -65.59 -66.16
C LEU A 305 -146.52 -64.92 -65.24
N SER A 306 -146.16 -63.81 -64.59
CA SER A 306 -147.09 -63.06 -63.75
C SER A 306 -148.17 -62.30 -64.55
N ALA A 307 -147.85 -61.86 -65.77
CA ALA A 307 -148.76 -61.11 -66.63
C ALA A 307 -149.86 -61.99 -67.25
N GLU A 308 -149.52 -63.20 -67.70
CA GLU A 308 -150.47 -64.15 -68.30
C GLU A 308 -151.55 -64.58 -67.30
N CYS A 309 -151.18 -64.77 -66.03
CA CYS A 309 -152.11 -65.07 -64.93
C CYS A 309 -153.11 -63.94 -64.59
N ALA A 310 -152.86 -62.70 -65.03
CA ALA A 310 -153.78 -61.58 -64.80
C ALA A 310 -154.93 -61.56 -65.80
N ALA A 311 -154.65 -61.81 -67.09
CA ALA A 311 -155.65 -61.76 -68.17
C ALA A 311 -156.76 -62.82 -67.98
N ALA A 312 -156.37 -64.09 -67.81
CA ALA A 312 -157.30 -65.22 -67.66
C ALA A 312 -158.24 -65.11 -66.44
N LYS A 313 -157.95 -64.19 -65.50
CA LYS A 313 -158.76 -63.96 -64.30
C LYS A 313 -159.95 -63.04 -64.53
N SER A 314 -159.90 -62.18 -65.56
CA SER A 314 -161.01 -61.28 -65.90
C SER A 314 -162.17 -62.04 -66.53
N ASP A 315 -161.87 -62.91 -67.50
CA ASP A 315 -162.89 -63.56 -68.33
C ASP A 315 -163.76 -64.54 -67.53
N ALA A 316 -163.13 -65.28 -66.61
CA ALA A 316 -163.80 -66.22 -65.71
C ALA A 316 -164.84 -65.55 -64.78
N GLN A 317 -164.71 -64.26 -64.51
CA GLN A 317 -165.59 -63.53 -63.59
C GLN A 317 -167.00 -63.35 -64.18
N SER A 318 -167.12 -63.21 -65.51
CA SER A 318 -168.39 -62.87 -66.19
C SER A 318 -169.38 -64.04 -66.32
N GLU A 319 -168.90 -65.28 -66.41
CA GLU A 319 -169.74 -66.48 -66.47
C GLU A 319 -170.21 -66.95 -65.08
N HIS A 320 -169.55 -66.50 -64.01
CA HIS A 320 -169.91 -66.88 -62.64
C HIS A 320 -171.27 -66.28 -62.21
N ASP A 321 -171.59 -65.04 -62.60
CA ASP A 321 -172.81 -64.38 -62.13
C ASP A 321 -174.09 -64.87 -62.84
N LYS A 322 -173.99 -65.41 -64.06
CA LYS A 322 -175.13 -66.05 -64.75
C LYS A 322 -175.60 -67.31 -64.03
N ASN A 323 -174.67 -68.20 -63.66
CA ASN A 323 -174.98 -69.44 -62.93
C ASN A 323 -175.61 -69.17 -61.55
N ARG A 324 -175.23 -68.06 -60.91
CA ARG A 324 -175.65 -67.69 -59.55
C ARG A 324 -177.15 -67.37 -59.41
N LEU A 325 -177.85 -67.14 -60.52
CA LEU A 325 -179.31 -66.94 -60.52
C LEU A 325 -180.06 -68.27 -60.57
N LEU A 326 -179.60 -69.24 -61.36
CA LEU A 326 -180.21 -70.57 -61.52
C LEU A 326 -180.03 -71.44 -60.28
N GLN A 327 -178.84 -71.43 -59.66
CA GLN A 327 -178.52 -72.35 -58.56
C GLN A 327 -179.32 -72.07 -57.27
N ARG A 328 -179.90 -70.87 -57.12
CA ARG A 328 -180.84 -70.55 -56.03
C ARG A 328 -182.18 -71.28 -56.13
N GLN A 329 -182.49 -71.94 -57.25
CA GLN A 329 -183.69 -72.77 -57.39
C GLN A 329 -183.44 -74.23 -57.00
N LEU A 330 -182.22 -74.61 -56.56
CA LEU A 330 -181.82 -75.99 -56.30
C LEU A 330 -181.58 -76.29 -54.81
N ASP A 331 -180.87 -75.42 -54.09
CA ASP A 331 -180.35 -75.73 -52.75
C ASP A 331 -181.41 -75.72 -51.61
N ASP A 332 -182.63 -75.24 -51.86
CA ASP A 332 -183.77 -75.47 -50.95
C ASP A 332 -184.18 -76.97 -50.89
N SER A 333 -183.73 -77.80 -51.84
CA SER A 333 -184.06 -79.23 -51.93
C SER A 333 -183.06 -80.19 -51.28
N LEU A 334 -181.94 -79.71 -50.72
CA LEU A 334 -180.82 -80.57 -50.27
C LEU A 334 -180.43 -80.42 -48.79
N ARG A 335 -181.41 -80.21 -47.92
CA ARG A 335 -181.21 -80.16 -46.45
C ARG A 335 -181.35 -81.50 -45.71
N GLU A 336 -181.59 -82.62 -46.40
CA GLU A 336 -182.19 -83.81 -45.78
C GLU A 336 -181.21 -84.98 -45.42
N ILE A 337 -179.90 -84.91 -45.75
CA ILE A 337 -178.98 -86.08 -45.63
C ILE A 337 -177.71 -85.85 -44.78
N THR A 338 -177.91 -85.81 -43.45
CA THR A 338 -177.19 -86.51 -42.34
C THR A 338 -175.67 -86.93 -42.34
N MET A 339 -174.89 -86.32 -41.42
CA MET A 339 -174.03 -86.85 -40.30
C MET A 339 -173.04 -88.06 -40.39
N LEU A 340 -171.77 -87.93 -39.85
CA LEU A 340 -171.04 -88.81 -38.83
C LEU A 340 -169.45 -88.68 -38.68
N ARG A 341 -168.89 -88.53 -37.43
CA ARG A 341 -167.51 -88.89 -36.85
C ARG A 341 -166.18 -88.14 -37.28
N GLY A 342 -165.00 -88.15 -36.58
CA GLY A 342 -164.65 -88.30 -35.11
C GLY A 342 -163.22 -88.71 -34.55
N SER A 343 -162.23 -87.80 -34.30
CA SER A 343 -161.29 -87.68 -33.09
C SER A 343 -159.84 -88.32 -32.87
N LYS A 344 -159.00 -87.70 -31.96
CA LYS A 344 -157.70 -88.07 -31.19
C LYS A 344 -156.26 -87.93 -31.82
N ILE A 345 -155.05 -87.88 -31.14
CA ILE A 345 -154.47 -87.38 -29.82
C ILE A 345 -152.86 -87.46 -29.76
N MET A 346 -152.09 -87.00 -28.71
CA MET A 346 -150.56 -86.84 -28.64
C MET A 346 -149.86 -86.93 -27.21
N THR A 347 -148.49 -87.15 -27.05
CA THR A 347 -147.51 -86.67 -25.94
C THR A 347 -146.06 -87.32 -25.81
N ALA A 348 -145.04 -86.63 -25.19
CA ALA A 348 -144.09 -87.07 -24.06
C ALA A 348 -142.50 -86.90 -24.08
N GLU A 349 -141.93 -86.44 -22.92
CA GLU A 349 -140.66 -86.76 -22.14
C GLU A 349 -139.19 -86.19 -22.32
N ALA A 350 -138.46 -86.02 -21.17
CA ALA A 350 -137.01 -85.66 -20.98
C ALA A 350 -136.52 -85.68 -19.48
N GLU A 351 -135.24 -86.01 -19.15
CA GLU A 351 -134.59 -85.73 -17.82
C GLU A 351 -133.04 -86.01 -17.70
N LYS A 352 -132.41 -85.62 -16.56
CA LYS A 352 -131.10 -86.09 -15.97
C LYS A 352 -129.77 -85.59 -16.60
N GLU A 353 -129.09 -84.52 -16.12
CA GLU A 353 -128.34 -84.28 -14.85
C GLU A 353 -127.29 -85.35 -14.42
N ASN A 354 -126.11 -85.12 -13.82
CA ASN A 354 -125.18 -83.98 -13.50
C ASN A 354 -124.57 -84.19 -12.07
N SER A 355 -123.31 -83.79 -11.79
CA SER A 355 -122.70 -83.92 -10.45
C SER A 355 -121.32 -83.26 -10.18
N ASN A 356 -120.36 -83.30 -11.13
CA ASN A 356 -118.94 -83.51 -10.76
C ASN A 356 -118.03 -82.31 -10.43
N LEU A 357 -118.50 -81.05 -10.39
CA LEU A 357 -117.62 -79.86 -10.38
C LEU A 357 -117.23 -79.26 -9.01
N LYS A 358 -117.63 -79.86 -7.87
CA LYS A 358 -117.66 -79.14 -6.57
C LYS A 358 -116.43 -79.29 -5.64
N ASN A 359 -115.55 -80.27 -5.84
CA ASN A 359 -114.66 -80.74 -4.75
C ASN A 359 -113.22 -80.17 -4.70
N LEU A 360 -112.75 -79.40 -5.69
CA LEU A 360 -111.32 -79.06 -5.79
C LEU A 360 -110.88 -77.82 -4.98
N VAL A 361 -111.81 -76.90 -4.72
CA VAL A 361 -111.51 -75.52 -4.26
C VAL A 361 -110.98 -75.44 -2.82
N GLU A 362 -111.40 -76.35 -1.94
CA GLU A 362 -111.18 -76.22 -0.50
C GLU A 362 -109.75 -76.56 -0.03
N SER A 363 -108.97 -77.27 -0.85
CA SER A 363 -107.63 -77.76 -0.49
C SER A 363 -106.56 -76.65 -0.36
N LEU A 364 -106.66 -75.57 -1.13
CA LEU A 364 -105.58 -74.57 -1.26
C LEU A 364 -105.60 -73.47 -0.19
N SER A 365 -106.76 -73.17 0.38
CA SER A 365 -106.91 -72.11 1.41
C SER A 365 -106.01 -72.35 2.64
N LYS A 366 -105.85 -73.62 3.03
CA LYS A 366 -105.23 -74.06 4.29
C LYS A 366 -103.70 -73.88 4.37
N ARG A 367 -103.03 -73.39 3.32
CA ARG A 367 -101.55 -73.30 3.27
C ARG A 367 -101.00 -71.88 3.41
N ASN A 368 -101.75 -70.84 3.08
CA ASN A 368 -101.27 -69.44 3.15
C ASN A 368 -101.13 -68.92 4.59
N SER A 369 -102.04 -69.31 5.49
CA SER A 369 -102.05 -68.88 6.89
C SER A 369 -100.83 -69.33 7.71
N SER A 370 -100.03 -70.27 7.20
CA SER A 370 -98.81 -70.74 7.88
C SER A 370 -97.61 -69.79 7.74
N LEU A 371 -97.63 -68.85 6.79
CA LEU A 371 -96.47 -67.99 6.47
C LEU A 371 -96.53 -66.60 7.13
N GLU A 372 -97.71 -66.12 7.54
CA GLU A 372 -97.85 -64.79 8.17
C GLU A 372 -97.28 -64.76 9.60
N TYR A 373 -97.13 -65.90 10.27
CA TYR A 373 -96.62 -65.99 11.63
C TYR A 373 -95.13 -65.60 11.74
N GLU A 374 -94.29 -66.01 10.79
CA GLU A 374 -92.84 -65.80 10.83
C GLU A 374 -92.45 -64.31 10.74
N LEU A 375 -93.29 -63.48 10.09
CA LEU A 375 -93.11 -62.03 10.00
C LEU A 375 -93.21 -61.29 11.34
N THR A 376 -93.81 -61.91 12.37
CA THR A 376 -93.98 -61.27 13.69
C THR A 376 -92.72 -61.33 14.56
N SER A 377 -91.92 -62.39 14.41
CA SER A 377 -90.70 -62.63 15.20
C SER A 377 -89.65 -61.54 14.99
N ALA A 378 -89.40 -61.17 13.73
CA ALA A 378 -88.32 -60.26 13.34
C ALA A 378 -88.46 -58.82 13.89
N ARG A 379 -89.67 -58.37 14.27
CA ARG A 379 -89.89 -56.99 14.74
C ARG A 379 -89.29 -56.69 16.12
N LYS A 380 -89.14 -57.69 17.00
CA LYS A 380 -88.64 -57.47 18.38
C LYS A 380 -87.16 -57.10 18.49
N GLY A 381 -86.35 -57.30 17.44
CA GLY A 381 -84.95 -56.87 17.44
C GLY A 381 -84.74 -55.37 17.20
N SER A 382 -85.79 -54.62 16.82
CA SER A 382 -85.64 -53.23 16.35
C SER A 382 -85.56 -52.18 17.48
N ASP A 383 -85.91 -52.52 18.72
CA ASP A 383 -85.93 -51.57 19.84
C ASP A 383 -84.56 -51.38 20.50
N ASP A 384 -83.70 -52.42 20.52
CA ASP A 384 -82.35 -52.34 21.09
C ASP A 384 -81.42 -51.37 20.31
N THR A 385 -81.76 -51.04 19.06
CA THR A 385 -81.11 -49.98 18.28
C THR A 385 -81.28 -48.59 18.90
N MET A 386 -82.35 -48.34 19.66
CA MET A 386 -82.67 -47.01 20.18
C MET A 386 -81.83 -46.62 21.41
N LYS A 387 -81.38 -47.61 22.21
CA LYS A 387 -80.73 -47.36 23.50
C LYS A 387 -79.26 -46.93 23.39
N LYS A 388 -78.58 -47.32 22.30
CA LYS A 388 -77.17 -46.96 22.02
C LYS A 388 -76.99 -45.62 21.31
N LEU A 389 -78.07 -44.99 20.84
CA LEU A 389 -78.00 -43.67 20.18
C LEU A 389 -77.64 -42.53 21.16
N LYS A 390 -77.99 -42.65 22.45
CA LYS A 390 -77.69 -41.61 23.46
C LYS A 390 -76.20 -41.42 23.77
N ASP A 391 -75.37 -42.44 23.58
CA ASP A 391 -73.90 -42.33 23.77
C ASP A 391 -73.18 -41.61 22.62
N VAL A 392 -73.86 -41.39 21.48
CA VAL A 392 -73.31 -40.65 20.34
C VAL A 392 -73.54 -39.15 20.51
N GLU A 393 -74.66 -38.76 21.11
CA GLU A 393 -75.11 -37.39 21.32
C GLU A 393 -74.07 -36.53 22.08
N GLY A 394 -73.43 -37.10 23.11
CA GLY A 394 -72.37 -36.45 23.88
C GLY A 394 -71.11 -36.08 23.09
N LYS A 395 -70.86 -36.66 21.92
CA LYS A 395 -69.72 -36.31 21.05
C LYS A 395 -70.00 -35.14 20.12
N CYS A 396 -71.28 -34.80 19.89
CA CYS A 396 -71.66 -33.67 19.03
C CYS A 396 -71.13 -32.33 19.59
N ASN A 397 -71.14 -32.17 20.92
CA ASN A 397 -70.65 -30.99 21.62
C ASN A 397 -69.14 -30.73 21.42
N HIS A 398 -68.35 -31.74 21.03
CA HIS A 398 -66.93 -31.57 20.72
C HIS A 398 -66.68 -31.04 19.29
N LEU A 399 -67.65 -31.18 18.37
CA LEU A 399 -67.55 -30.63 17.02
C LEU A 399 -67.89 -29.14 16.98
N GLN A 400 -68.77 -28.66 17.86
CA GLN A 400 -69.10 -27.23 17.97
C GLN A 400 -67.85 -26.38 18.25
N GLN A 401 -66.98 -26.80 19.17
CA GLN A 401 -65.72 -26.10 19.50
C GLN A 401 -64.66 -26.12 18.38
N ASN A 402 -64.88 -26.88 17.30
CA ASN A 402 -64.02 -26.87 16.12
C ASN A 402 -64.54 -25.91 15.02
N LEU A 403 -65.80 -25.46 15.11
CA LEU A 403 -66.39 -24.49 14.19
C LEU A 403 -65.74 -23.11 14.36
N ASP A 404 -65.67 -22.63 15.61
CA ASP A 404 -65.12 -21.31 15.96
C ASP A 404 -63.66 -21.13 15.48
N LYS A 405 -62.87 -22.22 15.49
CA LYS A 405 -61.46 -22.24 15.06
C LYS A 405 -61.26 -22.36 13.53
N LEU A 406 -62.32 -22.64 12.78
CA LEU A 406 -62.29 -22.59 11.31
C LEU A 406 -62.72 -21.21 10.79
N GLN A 407 -63.58 -20.51 11.53
CA GLN A 407 -64.10 -19.20 11.16
C GLN A 407 -62.99 -18.11 11.09
N GLU A 408 -61.94 -18.22 11.92
CA GLU A 408 -60.76 -17.33 11.88
C GLU A 408 -59.83 -17.58 10.67
N LYS A 409 -59.90 -18.76 10.03
CA LYS A 409 -59.06 -19.09 8.86
C LYS A 409 -59.72 -18.80 7.52
N LEU A 410 -61.04 -18.63 7.48
CA LEU A 410 -61.81 -18.35 6.27
C LEU A 410 -61.36 -17.05 5.59
N THR A 411 -61.11 -16.01 6.38
CA THR A 411 -60.65 -14.67 5.93
C THR A 411 -59.30 -14.64 5.21
N ASN A 412 -58.45 -15.66 5.42
CA ASN A 412 -57.10 -15.70 4.86
C ASN A 412 -56.98 -16.56 3.59
N LEU A 413 -58.01 -17.32 3.21
CA LEU A 413 -58.04 -18.08 1.95
C LEU A 413 -58.74 -17.34 0.80
N GLU A 414 -59.50 -16.28 1.08
CA GLU A 414 -60.17 -15.47 0.05
C GLU A 414 -59.18 -14.70 -0.85
N ASN A 415 -57.99 -14.36 -0.32
CA ASN A 415 -57.02 -13.48 -0.98
C ASN A 415 -56.09 -14.16 -2.00
N GLU A 416 -56.11 -15.50 -2.15
CA GLU A 416 -55.04 -16.22 -2.89
C GLU A 416 -55.49 -17.13 -4.05
N ASN A 417 -56.77 -17.15 -4.48
CA ASN A 417 -57.19 -18.01 -5.61
C ASN A 417 -58.27 -17.49 -6.60
N HIS A 418 -58.66 -16.20 -6.55
CA HIS A 418 -59.61 -15.59 -7.48
C HIS A 418 -58.97 -14.35 -8.16
N VAL A 419 -58.38 -14.39 -9.36
CA VAL A 419 -58.49 -15.32 -10.49
C VAL A 419 -57.15 -15.46 -11.21
N LEU A 420 -56.72 -16.67 -11.53
CA LEU A 420 -55.55 -16.93 -12.40
C LEU A 420 -55.81 -18.03 -13.46
N ARG A 421 -57.05 -18.15 -13.95
CA ARG A 421 -57.51 -19.37 -14.66
C ARG A 421 -58.23 -19.27 -16.01
N GLN A 422 -58.35 -18.11 -16.66
CA GLN A 422 -58.84 -18.07 -18.05
C GLN A 422 -58.04 -17.12 -18.96
N LYS A 423 -57.11 -17.72 -19.72
CA LYS A 423 -56.52 -17.15 -20.94
C LYS A 423 -57.43 -17.49 -22.13
N ALA A 424 -57.89 -16.50 -22.89
CA ALA A 424 -58.33 -16.73 -24.27
C ALA A 424 -58.38 -15.43 -25.11
N LEU A 425 -57.45 -15.34 -26.07
CA LEU A 425 -57.60 -14.76 -27.42
C LEU A 425 -58.01 -13.27 -27.62
N ASN A 426 -57.55 -12.75 -28.76
CA ASN A 426 -57.91 -11.43 -29.28
C ASN A 426 -59.39 -11.41 -29.74
N MET A 427 -60.08 -10.29 -29.55
CA MET A 427 -60.78 -9.58 -30.63
C MET A 427 -61.12 -8.14 -30.21
N SER A 428 -61.00 -7.20 -31.14
CA SER A 428 -61.78 -5.96 -31.17
C SER A 428 -62.68 -6.08 -32.40
N PRO A 429 -63.98 -5.74 -32.33
CA PRO A 429 -64.35 -4.37 -32.73
C PRO A 429 -65.63 -3.81 -32.08
N LEU A 430 -66.03 -2.65 -32.61
CA LEU A 430 -67.39 -2.08 -32.71
C LEU A 430 -67.96 -1.25 -31.52
N ASN A 431 -68.24 0.01 -31.87
CA ASN A 431 -69.40 0.84 -31.52
C ASN A 431 -69.75 1.17 -30.05
N ASN A 432 -70.37 2.32 -29.74
CA ASN A 432 -70.26 3.70 -30.27
C ASN A 432 -71.28 4.56 -29.50
N MET A 433 -70.87 5.74 -29.00
CA MET A 433 -71.76 6.89 -28.71
C MET A 433 -72.90 6.69 -27.67
N SER A 434 -73.53 7.73 -27.10
CA SER A 434 -73.15 9.13 -26.81
C SER A 434 -74.10 9.61 -25.69
N MET A 435 -73.69 10.48 -24.75
CA MET A 435 -73.78 11.96 -24.80
C MET A 435 -73.42 12.46 -23.37
N ALA A 436 -72.95 13.68 -23.09
CA ALA A 436 -72.52 14.85 -23.87
C ALA A 436 -71.28 15.47 -23.13
N THR A 437 -70.55 16.51 -23.57
CA THR A 437 -70.79 17.56 -24.59
C THR A 437 -69.45 17.94 -25.28
N LYS A 438 -69.52 18.66 -26.42
CA LYS A 438 -68.38 19.06 -27.29
C LYS A 438 -67.68 20.36 -26.77
N ALA A 439 -66.52 20.85 -27.23
CA ALA A 439 -65.78 20.71 -28.51
C ALA A 439 -64.22 20.65 -28.28
N PHE A 440 -63.30 20.20 -29.16
CA PHE A 440 -63.06 20.34 -30.64
C PHE A 440 -62.26 21.63 -31.04
N PRO A 441 -61.40 21.64 -32.09
CA PRO A 441 -59.99 21.18 -31.95
C PRO A 441 -58.86 21.97 -32.71
N GLN A 442 -57.60 21.66 -32.36
CA GLN A 442 -56.40 21.41 -33.20
C GLN A 442 -55.99 22.30 -34.42
N LYS A 443 -54.75 22.85 -34.38
CA LYS A 443 -53.84 23.36 -35.47
C LYS A 443 -54.38 24.53 -36.35
N PHE A 444 -53.72 25.69 -36.43
CA PHE A 444 -52.40 25.95 -37.06
C PHE A 444 -51.90 27.40 -36.77
N ALA A 445 -50.61 27.67 -37.02
CA ALA A 445 -49.96 28.96 -37.34
C ALA A 445 -50.02 30.19 -36.38
N THR A 446 -48.83 30.79 -36.22
CA THR A 446 -48.38 32.16 -35.88
C THR A 446 -49.19 33.38 -36.41
N PRO A 447 -48.93 34.65 -35.99
CA PRO A 447 -47.95 35.19 -35.01
C PRO A 447 -48.48 36.32 -34.05
N ILE A 448 -47.55 37.07 -33.42
CA ILE A 448 -47.66 38.43 -32.78
C ILE A 448 -48.16 38.47 -31.32
N GLY A 449 -47.42 39.20 -30.46
CA GLY A 449 -47.84 39.60 -29.10
C GLY A 449 -46.72 39.62 -28.04
N LEU A 450 -46.09 40.79 -27.81
CA LEU A 450 -45.27 41.11 -26.62
C LEU A 450 -46.19 41.63 -25.47
N PRO A 451 -45.75 41.88 -24.20
CA PRO A 451 -44.38 42.21 -23.77
C PRO A 451 -43.83 41.55 -22.47
N ASN A 452 -42.52 41.74 -22.23
CA ASN A 452 -41.74 41.58 -20.99
C ASN A 452 -41.72 40.18 -20.31
N GLY A 453 -40.63 39.69 -19.72
CA GLY A 453 -39.27 40.23 -19.50
C GLY A 453 -38.75 39.73 -18.12
N GLU A 454 -37.52 39.25 -17.92
CA GLU A 454 -36.34 39.18 -18.80
C GLU A 454 -35.50 37.88 -18.61
N GLN A 455 -34.30 37.89 -19.18
CA GLN A 455 -33.34 36.81 -19.43
C GLN A 455 -32.81 36.11 -18.14
N LYS A 456 -32.64 34.78 -18.10
CA LYS A 456 -31.59 33.94 -18.73
C LYS A 456 -30.15 34.23 -18.24
N HIS A 457 -29.50 33.19 -17.72
CA HIS A 457 -28.04 33.09 -17.68
C HIS A 457 -27.56 31.77 -18.31
N GLY A 458 -26.41 31.83 -18.97
CA GLY A 458 -25.68 30.71 -19.56
C GLY A 458 -24.19 30.99 -19.48
N TYR A 459 -23.41 29.92 -19.35
CA TYR A 459 -21.97 29.89 -19.02
C TYR A 459 -21.07 30.78 -19.88
N GLU A 460 -20.07 31.42 -19.25
CA GLU A 460 -18.62 31.31 -19.59
C GLU A 460 -17.72 32.05 -18.56
N THR A 461 -16.41 32.16 -18.79
CA THR A 461 -15.33 32.46 -17.80
C THR A 461 -14.03 32.82 -18.56
N PRO A 462 -13.00 33.55 -18.04
CA PRO A 462 -12.82 34.52 -16.93
C PRO A 462 -12.46 35.93 -17.55
N PRO A 463 -11.48 36.79 -17.12
CA PRO A 463 -10.75 37.00 -15.85
C PRO A 463 -10.60 38.50 -15.37
N ALA A 464 -9.87 38.66 -14.26
CA ALA A 464 -8.90 39.74 -13.93
C ALA A 464 -9.26 40.91 -12.97
N ALA A 465 -8.68 40.80 -11.77
CA ALA A 465 -7.88 41.82 -11.05
C ALA A 465 -8.51 43.05 -10.34
N LYS A 466 -7.83 43.41 -9.23
CA LYS A 466 -7.93 44.59 -8.33
C LYS A 466 -9.00 44.54 -7.23
N TYR A 467 -8.54 44.77 -6.00
CA TYR A 467 -9.07 45.83 -5.12
C TYR A 467 -7.91 46.44 -4.31
N LEU A 468 -8.16 47.61 -3.71
CA LEU A 468 -7.17 48.51 -3.08
C LEU A 468 -7.57 48.84 -1.64
N ALA A 469 -6.58 49.32 -0.86
CA ALA A 469 -6.75 50.10 0.37
C ALA A 469 -7.29 49.30 1.60
N SER A 470 -7.06 49.73 2.84
CA SER A 470 -6.79 51.09 3.33
C SER A 470 -5.59 51.29 4.27
N LEU A 471 -5.17 52.56 4.35
CA LEU A 471 -4.25 53.17 5.32
C LEU A 471 -5.08 53.75 6.49
N PRO A 472 -4.49 54.13 7.65
CA PRO A 472 -3.81 55.44 7.82
C PRO A 472 -2.37 55.30 8.39
N GLN A 473 -1.39 56.14 8.04
CA GLN A 473 -1.13 57.52 8.52
C GLN A 473 -1.01 57.62 10.05
N SER A 474 0.02 58.25 10.65
CA SER A 474 1.03 59.22 10.14
C SER A 474 2.43 58.93 10.78
N LEU A 475 3.50 59.76 10.82
CA LEU A 475 3.71 61.20 10.55
C LEU A 475 5.15 61.45 10.00
N THR A 476 5.98 62.32 10.60
CA THR A 476 7.29 62.81 10.09
C THR A 476 8.28 63.10 11.24
N GLY A 477 9.62 63.04 11.04
CA GLY A 477 10.55 63.36 12.16
C GLY A 477 12.08 63.40 11.95
N SER A 478 12.60 64.06 10.90
CA SER A 478 13.96 64.66 10.76
C SER A 478 15.15 64.29 11.70
N ARG A 479 16.28 63.88 11.09
CA ARG A 479 17.70 64.08 11.50
C ARG A 479 18.17 63.72 12.93
N ARG A 480 19.08 62.73 13.04
CA ARG A 480 20.53 62.95 13.35
C ARG A 480 21.39 61.70 13.18
N THR A 481 22.72 61.88 13.19
CA THR A 481 23.71 60.87 12.80
C THR A 481 23.97 59.85 13.93
N ARG A 482 23.38 58.66 13.81
CA ARG A 482 23.49 57.49 14.71
C ARG A 482 23.25 56.19 13.90
N MET A 483 23.70 55.00 14.32
CA MET A 483 25.06 54.62 14.74
C MET A 483 25.52 53.39 13.91
N PRO A 484 26.82 53.06 13.85
CA PRO A 484 27.28 51.78 13.28
C PRO A 484 26.83 50.56 14.08
N VAL A 485 26.68 50.70 15.41
CA VAL A 485 26.36 49.60 16.34
C VAL A 485 24.86 49.29 16.35
N GLU A 486 24.00 50.29 16.54
CA GLU A 486 22.53 50.15 16.46
C GLU A 486 22.12 49.48 15.14
N ARG A 487 22.74 49.87 14.01
CA ARG A 487 22.50 49.23 12.71
C ARG A 487 22.90 47.77 12.66
N GLN A 488 23.89 47.30 13.43
CA GLN A 488 24.17 45.86 13.52
C GLN A 488 23.10 45.15 14.35
N GLU A 489 22.61 45.77 15.43
CA GLU A 489 21.55 45.23 16.28
C GLU A 489 20.19 45.17 15.56
N GLU A 490 19.80 46.20 14.82
CA GLU A 490 18.67 46.21 13.89
C GLU A 490 18.76 45.08 12.85
N ASN A 491 19.94 44.88 12.25
CA ASN A 491 20.17 43.82 11.27
C ASN A 491 20.16 42.41 11.92
N HIS A 492 20.56 42.29 13.19
CA HIS A 492 20.40 41.05 13.96
C HIS A 492 18.92 40.78 14.26
N GLU A 493 18.14 41.78 14.70
CA GLU A 493 16.69 41.70 14.90
C GLU A 493 15.96 41.23 13.63
N ILE A 494 16.31 41.79 12.46
CA ILE A 494 15.73 41.40 11.17
C ILE A 494 16.01 39.91 10.88
N LEU A 495 17.24 39.44 11.11
CA LEU A 495 17.55 38.01 10.96
C LEU A 495 16.78 37.13 11.95
N LEU A 496 16.62 37.57 13.19
CA LEU A 496 15.84 36.85 14.21
C LEU A 496 14.35 36.81 13.88
N ARG A 497 13.83 37.83 13.18
CA ARG A 497 12.47 37.85 12.61
C ARG A 497 12.34 36.87 11.44
N CYS A 498 13.31 36.86 10.52
CA CYS A 498 13.41 35.87 9.44
C CYS A 498 13.56 34.41 9.92
N ILE A 499 13.99 34.18 11.17
CA ILE A 499 14.01 32.84 11.79
C ILE A 499 12.64 32.46 12.39
N LYS A 500 11.79 33.42 12.77
CA LYS A 500 10.42 33.15 13.26
C LYS A 500 9.46 32.80 12.11
N GLU A 501 9.70 33.36 10.93
CA GLU A 501 8.88 33.17 9.73
C GLU A 501 9.24 31.90 8.93
N ASN A 502 8.26 31.31 8.24
CA ASN A 502 8.51 30.21 7.30
C ASN A 502 8.82 30.76 5.90
N LEU A 503 10.11 30.86 5.59
CA LEU A 503 10.61 31.39 4.31
C LEU A 503 10.65 30.34 3.18
N GLY A 504 10.23 29.10 3.45
CA GLY A 504 10.09 28.04 2.46
C GLY A 504 11.39 27.62 1.74
N PHE A 505 11.22 27.19 0.49
CA PHE A 505 12.27 26.59 -0.34
C PHE A 505 12.28 27.23 -1.72
N LYS A 506 13.48 27.39 -2.30
CA LYS A 506 13.67 27.85 -3.68
C LYS A 506 14.56 26.85 -4.43
N ASP A 507 14.09 26.33 -5.55
CA ASP A 507 14.84 25.36 -6.38
C ASP A 507 15.32 24.14 -5.54
N GLY A 508 14.47 23.68 -4.61
CA GLY A 508 14.77 22.62 -3.63
C GLY A 508 15.75 23.00 -2.51
N LYS A 509 16.18 24.26 -2.41
CA LYS A 509 17.13 24.74 -1.40
C LYS A 509 16.40 25.50 -0.28
N PRO A 510 16.65 25.19 1.01
CA PRO A 510 16.04 25.88 2.14
C PRO A 510 16.48 27.36 2.19
N VAL A 511 15.50 28.27 2.19
CA VAL A 511 15.76 29.71 2.04
C VAL A 511 16.33 30.32 3.33
N ALA A 512 15.75 30.02 4.49
CA ALA A 512 16.23 30.56 5.76
C ALA A 512 17.68 30.10 6.06
N ALA A 513 18.02 28.83 5.79
CA ALA A 513 19.40 28.33 5.89
C ALA A 513 20.40 29.13 5.02
N CYS A 514 20.01 29.49 3.80
CA CYS A 514 20.85 30.29 2.89
C CYS A 514 20.97 31.75 3.36
N ILE A 515 19.91 32.34 3.89
CA ILE A 515 19.90 33.70 4.46
C ILE A 515 20.78 33.76 5.72
N ILE A 516 20.57 32.87 6.69
CA ILE A 516 21.38 32.78 7.92
C ILE A 516 22.87 32.65 7.58
N TYR A 517 23.23 31.72 6.67
CA TYR A 517 24.61 31.57 6.24
C TYR A 517 25.18 32.84 5.57
N SER A 518 24.39 33.51 4.72
CA SER A 518 24.80 34.71 4.00
C SER A 518 24.98 35.92 4.92
N CYS A 519 24.10 36.11 5.91
CA CYS A 519 24.20 37.16 6.93
C CYS A 519 25.44 36.95 7.81
N LEU A 520 25.63 35.74 8.37
CA LEU A 520 26.79 35.39 9.19
C LEU A 520 28.12 35.55 8.43
N LEU A 521 28.12 35.27 7.12
CA LEU A 521 29.27 35.49 6.24
C LEU A 521 29.50 36.98 5.96
N HIS A 522 28.46 37.74 5.65
CA HIS A 522 28.53 39.17 5.37
C HIS A 522 29.06 39.97 6.57
N TRP A 523 28.61 39.64 7.78
CA TRP A 523 29.10 40.21 9.04
C TRP A 523 30.44 39.62 9.51
N ARG A 524 31.06 38.71 8.73
CA ARG A 524 32.29 37.98 9.06
C ARG A 524 32.28 37.26 10.43
N ALA A 525 31.11 36.83 10.89
CA ALA A 525 30.94 36.22 12.21
C ALA A 525 31.84 34.96 12.40
N PHE A 526 32.15 34.25 11.31
CA PHE A 526 33.03 33.07 11.31
C PHE A 526 34.51 33.39 11.54
N GLU A 527 34.95 34.61 11.23
CA GLU A 527 36.33 35.10 11.42
C GLU A 527 36.52 35.76 12.80
N SER A 528 35.44 36.08 13.51
CA SER A 528 35.50 36.80 14.80
C SER A 528 35.94 35.91 15.97
N GLU A 529 36.75 36.47 16.86
CA GLU A 529 37.19 35.82 18.10
C GLU A 529 36.11 35.88 19.21
N ARG A 530 35.13 36.79 19.10
CA ARG A 530 33.96 36.90 19.99
C ARG A 530 32.72 37.30 19.20
N THR A 531 31.61 36.59 19.37
CA THR A 531 30.29 37.01 18.85
C THR A 531 29.17 36.23 19.54
N ALA A 532 28.06 36.89 19.86
CA ALA A 532 26.85 36.28 20.43
C ALA A 532 25.80 35.89 19.38
N ILE A 533 26.00 36.27 18.10
CA ILE A 533 25.00 36.03 17.04
C ILE A 533 24.74 34.53 16.80
N PHE A 534 25.73 33.69 17.05
CA PHE A 534 25.59 32.24 16.95
C PHE A 534 24.62 31.69 17.99
N ASP A 535 24.77 32.09 19.26
CA ASP A 535 23.88 31.68 20.34
C ASP A 535 22.46 32.23 20.14
N HIS A 536 22.31 33.51 19.73
CA HIS A 536 21.00 34.09 19.40
C HIS A 536 20.30 33.35 18.24
N VAL A 537 21.04 32.91 17.21
CA VAL A 537 20.48 32.10 16.11
C VAL A 537 20.07 30.70 16.60
N ILE A 538 20.89 30.04 17.41
CA ILE A 538 20.53 28.76 18.04
C ILE A 538 19.31 28.90 18.94
N GLU A 539 19.22 29.98 19.73
CA GLU A 539 18.10 30.22 20.63
C GLU A 539 16.81 30.52 19.86
N ALA A 540 16.85 31.37 18.83
CA ALA A 540 15.69 31.66 17.98
C ALA A 540 15.16 30.39 17.31
N ILE A 541 16.03 29.54 16.76
CA ILE A 541 15.64 28.23 16.22
C ILE A 541 15.03 27.35 17.33
N ASN A 542 15.64 27.28 18.51
CA ASN A 542 15.09 26.49 19.63
C ASN A 542 13.76 27.03 20.16
N ASN A 543 13.53 28.34 20.18
CA ASN A 543 12.27 28.96 20.62
C ASN A 543 11.16 28.74 19.58
N VAL A 544 11.50 28.78 18.29
CA VAL A 544 10.59 28.36 17.21
C VAL A 544 10.22 26.88 17.31
N LEU A 545 11.16 26.01 17.73
CA LEU A 545 10.92 24.58 17.97
C LEU A 545 10.12 24.24 19.25
N LYS A 546 9.72 25.23 20.07
CA LYS A 546 8.92 25.03 21.29
C LYS A 546 7.40 25.18 21.09
N GLY A 547 6.94 25.78 19.98
CA GLY A 547 5.52 26.08 19.78
C GLY A 547 4.69 24.84 19.44
N GLU A 548 3.44 24.80 19.92
CA GLU A 548 2.59 23.60 19.93
C GLU A 548 1.89 23.27 18.59
N GLU A 549 1.89 24.19 17.62
CA GLU A 549 1.31 23.96 16.29
C GLU A 549 2.16 22.98 15.46
N ALA A 550 1.53 21.88 15.03
CA ALA A 550 2.23 20.63 14.71
C ALA A 550 2.76 20.47 13.27
N ASP A 551 1.98 20.86 12.26
CA ASP A 551 2.22 20.40 10.89
C ASP A 551 3.42 21.08 10.20
N GLY A 552 4.30 20.24 9.64
CA GLY A 552 5.44 20.65 8.80
C GLY A 552 6.61 21.36 9.50
N ARG A 553 6.43 21.94 10.70
CA ARG A 553 7.46 22.77 11.37
C ARG A 553 8.76 22.03 11.67
N LEU A 554 8.67 20.80 12.18
CA LEU A 554 9.84 19.96 12.47
C LEU A 554 10.58 19.51 11.18
N PRO A 555 9.90 18.98 10.13
CA PRO A 555 10.50 18.77 8.81
C PRO A 555 11.19 20.00 8.20
N TYR A 556 10.52 21.17 8.20
CA TYR A 556 11.09 22.43 7.69
C TYR A 556 12.42 22.78 8.38
N TRP A 557 12.45 22.72 9.72
CA TRP A 557 13.67 23.04 10.47
C TRP A 557 14.73 21.95 10.42
N LEU A 558 14.36 20.68 10.23
CA LEU A 558 15.33 19.61 9.95
C LEU A 558 16.07 19.87 8.64
N SER A 559 15.36 20.26 7.58
CA SER A 559 15.96 20.64 6.29
C SER A 559 16.82 21.90 6.40
N ASN A 560 16.33 22.95 7.07
CA ASN A 560 17.08 24.20 7.22
C ASN A 560 18.35 24.03 8.07
N THR A 561 18.26 23.41 9.25
CA THR A 561 19.43 23.21 10.13
C THR A 561 20.46 22.27 9.52
N SER A 562 20.05 21.18 8.88
CA SER A 562 20.99 20.24 8.23
C SER A 562 21.66 20.85 6.99
N ALA A 563 20.96 21.68 6.21
CA ALA A 563 21.54 22.43 5.11
C ALA A 563 22.52 23.52 5.58
N LEU A 564 22.17 24.27 6.64
CA LEU A 564 23.08 25.25 7.26
C LEU A 564 24.35 24.55 7.79
N LEU A 565 24.20 23.42 8.49
CA LEU A 565 25.32 22.60 8.94
C LEU A 565 26.17 22.08 7.77
N CYS A 566 25.56 21.73 6.63
CA CYS A 566 26.27 21.34 5.40
C CYS A 566 27.06 22.51 4.79
N LEU A 567 26.49 23.71 4.70
CA LEU A 567 27.17 24.93 4.23
C LEU A 567 28.38 25.26 5.11
N LEU A 568 28.26 25.13 6.43
CA LEU A 568 29.37 25.29 7.37
C LEU A 568 30.44 24.20 7.19
N GLN A 569 30.04 22.94 6.99
CA GLN A 569 30.98 21.83 6.74
C GLN A 569 31.73 21.95 5.41
N LYS A 570 31.12 22.52 4.36
CA LYS A 570 31.74 22.72 3.04
C LYS A 570 32.77 23.86 3.06
N ASN A 571 32.50 24.95 3.78
CA ASN A 571 33.22 26.22 3.62
C ASN A 571 34.13 26.62 4.79
N LEU A 572 33.93 26.11 6.01
CA LEU A 572 34.80 26.41 7.15
C LEU A 572 36.06 25.51 7.18
N ARG A 573 37.23 26.11 7.36
CA ARG A 573 38.46 25.39 7.71
C ARG A 573 38.55 25.20 9.22
N SER A 574 38.55 23.95 9.65
CA SER A 574 38.87 23.57 11.03
C SER A 574 40.36 23.28 11.18
N ASN A 575 41.14 24.25 11.66
CA ASN A 575 42.47 23.99 12.20
C ASN A 575 42.32 23.21 13.52
N GLY A 576 42.33 21.89 13.44
CA GLY A 576 42.12 21.02 14.60
C GLY A 576 43.28 21.07 15.58
N LEU A 577 42.98 21.34 16.86
CA LEU A 577 43.92 21.40 17.99
C LEU A 577 44.60 20.06 18.37
N PHE A 578 44.51 19.04 17.51
CA PHE A 578 45.17 17.74 17.66
C PHE A 578 45.98 17.37 16.41
N ALA A 579 46.71 18.33 15.86
CA ALA A 579 47.73 18.11 14.82
C ALA A 579 49.10 18.61 15.33
N THR A 580 50.15 17.81 15.16
CA THR A 580 51.49 18.11 15.69
C THR A 580 52.14 19.33 15.02
N PRO A 581 52.96 20.12 15.74
CA PRO A 581 53.40 21.43 15.28
C PRO A 581 54.50 21.35 14.19
N SER A 582 54.09 21.40 12.92
CA SER A 582 55.01 21.50 11.79
C SER A 582 55.35 22.97 11.48
N ARG A 583 56.53 23.43 11.91
CA ARG A 583 57.04 24.79 11.68
C ARG A 583 57.01 25.20 10.18
N ARG A 584 56.42 26.37 9.90
CA ARG A 584 56.81 27.29 8.80
C ARG A 584 56.76 28.70 9.39
N SER A 585 57.88 29.40 9.55
CA SER A 585 58.67 30.03 8.49
C SER A 585 57.90 31.18 7.85
N GLY A 586 57.94 32.35 8.48
CA GLY A 586 57.40 33.61 7.93
C GLY A 586 58.49 34.50 7.34
N GLY A 587 58.07 35.54 6.62
CA GLY A 587 58.93 36.58 6.04
C GLY A 587 59.07 36.50 4.51
N PRO A 588 58.97 37.63 3.80
CA PRO A 588 58.16 38.82 4.10
C PRO A 588 57.10 39.10 3.00
N LEU A 589 56.12 39.95 3.31
CA LEU A 589 55.10 40.40 2.35
C LEU A 589 55.64 41.52 1.46
N GLY A 590 55.40 41.42 0.15
CA GLY A 590 55.63 42.51 -0.79
C GLY A 590 54.54 43.58 -0.68
N ILE A 591 54.93 44.84 -0.90
CA ILE A 591 54.01 45.99 -0.92
C ILE A 591 53.44 46.12 -2.35
N GLY A 592 52.13 45.97 -2.52
CA GLY A 592 51.53 46.13 -3.85
C GLY A 592 50.14 45.51 -4.04
N ASP A 593 49.19 45.74 -3.11
CA ASP A 593 47.78 45.39 -3.36
C ASP A 593 46.81 46.30 -2.58
N LYS A 594 46.78 47.58 -2.99
CA LYS A 594 45.76 48.57 -2.64
C LYS A 594 45.37 49.33 -3.90
N ILE A 595 44.13 49.82 -3.95
CA ILE A 595 43.49 50.50 -5.10
C ILE A 595 43.07 49.55 -6.23
N VAL A 596 42.02 48.74 -6.00
CA VAL A 596 40.75 48.81 -6.77
C VAL A 596 39.59 48.36 -5.84
N GLN A 597 38.96 49.30 -5.13
CA GLN A 597 37.69 49.05 -4.42
C GLN A 597 36.78 50.29 -4.45
N THR A 598 36.04 50.43 -5.54
CA THR A 598 34.90 51.34 -5.66
C THR A 598 33.89 50.79 -6.66
N LEU A 599 32.61 51.07 -6.45
CA LEU A 599 31.47 50.78 -7.34
C LEU A 599 31.21 49.29 -7.68
N ARG A 600 30.38 48.64 -6.86
CA ARG A 600 29.44 47.62 -7.36
C ARG A 600 28.12 47.64 -6.59
N SER A 601 27.03 47.93 -7.29
CA SER A 601 25.69 48.07 -6.72
C SER A 601 25.05 46.73 -6.33
N PRO A 602 24.16 46.69 -5.31
CA PRO A 602 23.58 45.44 -4.81
C PRO A 602 22.41 44.96 -5.69
N SER A 603 22.71 44.18 -6.73
CA SER A 603 21.70 43.49 -7.54
C SER A 603 22.28 42.22 -8.18
N LYS A 604 21.46 41.16 -8.30
CA LYS A 604 21.83 39.83 -8.87
C LYS A 604 22.77 38.96 -8.00
N LEU A 605 22.51 38.82 -6.70
CA LEU A 605 23.14 37.79 -5.83
C LEU A 605 22.28 36.51 -5.73
N MET A 606 21.91 35.92 -6.86
CA MET A 606 21.10 34.69 -6.89
C MET A 606 21.49 33.78 -8.05
N GLY A 607 22.78 33.42 -8.14
CA GLY A 607 23.30 32.64 -9.27
C GLY A 607 24.73 32.09 -9.17
N ARG A 608 25.45 32.23 -8.05
CA ARG A 608 26.81 31.68 -7.91
C ARG A 608 27.27 31.52 -6.44
N ILE A 609 26.94 30.38 -5.81
CA ILE A 609 27.38 30.04 -4.44
C ILE A 609 28.45 28.93 -4.42
N ASP A 610 28.72 28.26 -5.56
CA ASP A 610 29.65 27.13 -5.64
C ASP A 610 31.14 27.49 -5.86
N THR A 611 31.48 28.79 -5.95
CA THR A 611 32.88 29.24 -6.08
C THR A 611 33.19 30.42 -5.15
N LEU A 612 33.10 30.19 -3.83
CA LEU A 612 33.58 31.14 -2.82
C LEU A 612 34.79 30.56 -2.05
N GLY A 613 35.65 31.43 -1.53
CA GLY A 613 36.85 31.05 -0.80
C GLY A 613 36.55 30.34 0.52
N GLN A 614 37.42 29.41 0.91
CA GLN A 614 37.36 28.74 2.21
C GLN A 614 37.69 29.73 3.33
N VAL A 615 36.86 29.78 4.37
CA VAL A 615 37.00 30.73 5.50
C VAL A 615 37.72 30.05 6.67
N ASP A 616 38.73 30.70 7.24
CA ASP A 616 39.45 30.20 8.42
C ASP A 616 38.63 30.45 9.70
N ALA A 617 38.06 29.38 10.26
CA ALA A 617 37.07 29.47 11.32
C ALA A 617 37.72 29.68 12.71
N ARG A 618 37.21 30.65 13.48
CA ARG A 618 37.56 30.82 14.90
C ARG A 618 36.71 29.94 15.82
N TYR A 619 37.13 29.84 17.08
CA TYR A 619 36.53 28.95 18.09
C TYR A 619 34.99 29.09 18.24
N PRO A 620 34.38 30.31 18.25
CA PRO A 620 32.92 30.43 18.30
C PRO A 620 32.19 29.76 17.13
N ALA A 621 32.76 29.79 15.91
CA ALA A 621 32.18 29.12 14.75
C ALA A 621 32.29 27.59 14.82
N ILE A 622 33.27 27.06 15.56
CA ILE A 622 33.42 25.62 15.82
C ILE A 622 32.37 25.17 16.86
N LEU A 623 32.13 25.97 17.90
CA LEU A 623 31.04 25.73 18.86
C LEU A 623 29.67 25.82 18.19
N PHE A 624 29.41 26.84 17.37
CA PHE A 624 28.16 26.98 16.61
C PHE A 624 27.86 25.75 15.74
N LYS A 625 28.88 25.17 15.10
CA LYS A 625 28.77 23.93 14.35
C LYS A 625 28.41 22.72 15.23
N GLN A 626 28.91 22.66 16.47
CA GLN A 626 28.54 21.62 17.43
C GLN A 626 27.10 21.81 17.95
N GLN A 627 26.73 23.04 18.33
CA GLN A 627 25.36 23.40 18.72
C GLN A 627 24.34 23.08 17.62
N LEU A 628 24.64 23.40 16.36
CA LEU A 628 23.80 23.03 15.21
C LEU A 628 23.70 21.51 15.02
N THR A 629 24.77 20.75 15.29
CA THR A 629 24.74 19.28 15.20
C THR A 629 23.79 18.70 16.27
N ALA A 630 23.90 19.16 17.51
CA ALA A 630 22.98 18.80 18.59
C ALA A 630 21.53 19.27 18.32
N CYS A 631 21.36 20.42 17.65
CA CYS A 631 20.05 20.93 17.24
C CYS A 631 19.40 20.01 16.19
N VAL A 632 20.14 19.57 15.16
CA VAL A 632 19.68 18.58 14.16
C VAL A 632 19.27 17.26 14.84
N GLU A 633 20.10 16.76 15.77
CA GLU A 633 19.82 15.53 16.53
C GLU A 633 18.56 15.68 17.42
N LYS A 634 18.37 16.83 18.07
CA LYS A 634 17.16 17.17 18.85
C LYS A 634 15.90 17.23 17.98
N ILE A 635 15.95 17.91 16.82
CA ILE A 635 14.81 18.00 15.90
C ILE A 635 14.42 16.61 15.39
N PHE A 636 15.40 15.80 15.00
CA PHE A 636 15.17 14.44 14.52
C PHE A 636 14.60 13.53 15.62
N GLY A 637 15.08 13.65 16.85
CA GLY A 637 14.53 12.97 18.03
C GLY A 637 13.07 13.34 18.30
N GLN A 638 12.77 14.64 18.34
CA GLN A 638 11.40 15.12 18.55
C GLN A 638 10.43 14.66 17.44
N LEU A 639 10.86 14.70 16.18
CA LEU A 639 10.08 14.22 15.04
C LEU A 639 9.79 12.71 15.16
N ARG A 640 10.80 11.89 15.46
CA ARG A 640 10.62 10.45 15.72
C ARG A 640 9.64 10.19 16.85
N ASP A 641 9.75 10.92 17.95
CA ASP A 641 8.96 10.67 19.16
C ASP A 641 7.53 11.21 19.07
N ASN A 642 7.27 12.22 18.23
CA ASN A 642 5.92 12.62 17.83
C ASN A 642 5.25 11.53 16.96
N LEU A 643 5.93 11.07 15.90
CA LEU A 643 5.41 10.02 15.01
C LEU A 643 5.14 8.69 15.75
N LYS A 644 5.95 8.35 16.76
CA LYS A 644 5.66 7.23 17.68
C LYS A 644 4.34 7.39 18.43
N LYS A 645 4.02 8.60 18.92
CA LYS A 645 2.76 8.89 19.63
C LYS A 645 1.57 8.83 18.68
N GLU A 646 1.70 9.37 17.47
CA GLU A 646 0.65 9.43 16.46
C GLU A 646 0.29 8.05 15.90
N ILE A 647 1.28 7.19 15.62
CA ILE A 647 1.04 5.84 15.07
C ILE A 647 0.59 4.82 16.13
N SER A 648 0.96 5.01 17.41
CA SER A 648 0.63 4.10 18.52
C SER A 648 -0.87 3.75 18.64
N PRO A 649 -1.82 4.71 18.67
CA PRO A 649 -3.26 4.38 18.72
C PRO A 649 -3.71 3.58 17.50
N LEU A 650 -3.22 3.87 16.29
CA LEU A 650 -3.56 3.12 15.07
C LEU A 650 -3.11 1.64 15.20
N LEU A 651 -1.87 1.42 15.65
CA LEU A 651 -1.32 0.07 15.86
C LEU A 651 -2.09 -0.72 16.92
N SER A 652 -2.58 -0.06 17.98
CA SER A 652 -3.31 -0.71 19.07
C SER A 652 -4.59 -1.42 18.61
N VAL A 653 -5.22 -0.90 17.54
CA VAL A 653 -6.45 -1.43 16.92
C VAL A 653 -6.13 -2.47 15.83
N CYS A 654 -5.07 -2.26 15.03
CA CYS A 654 -4.74 -3.13 13.88
C CYS A 654 -4.35 -4.58 14.23
N ILE A 655 -4.03 -4.86 15.49
CA ILE A 655 -3.61 -6.20 15.95
C ILE A 655 -4.77 -7.17 16.24
N GLN A 656 -6.03 -6.69 16.22
CA GLN A 656 -7.21 -7.56 16.31
C GLN A 656 -8.15 -7.37 15.11
N ALA A 657 -8.52 -8.47 14.46
CA ALA A 657 -9.49 -8.49 13.38
C ALA A 657 -10.84 -7.88 13.81
N PRO A 658 -11.46 -6.98 13.01
CA PRO A 658 -12.78 -6.41 13.30
C PRO A 658 -13.84 -7.50 13.48
N LYS A 659 -14.31 -7.66 14.71
CA LYS A 659 -15.39 -8.59 15.04
C LYS A 659 -16.70 -8.02 14.47
N SER A 660 -17.20 -8.61 13.39
CA SER A 660 -18.56 -8.37 12.91
C SER A 660 -19.52 -8.54 14.08
N SER A 661 -20.37 -7.54 14.33
CA SER A 661 -21.27 -7.54 15.49
C SER A 661 -22.08 -8.84 15.53
N ARG A 662 -22.12 -9.49 16.71
CA ARG A 662 -22.94 -10.68 16.92
C ARG A 662 -24.40 -10.32 16.65
N ALA A 663 -24.92 -10.79 15.51
CA ALA A 663 -26.36 -10.85 15.31
C ALA A 663 -26.96 -11.72 16.42
N GLN A 664 -28.04 -11.24 17.04
CA GLN A 664 -28.85 -12.05 17.95
C GLN A 664 -29.30 -13.33 17.23
N PRO A 665 -29.29 -14.51 17.88
CA PRO A 665 -29.65 -15.78 17.26
C PRO A 665 -31.17 -15.85 17.01
N GLY A 666 -31.65 -15.20 15.95
CA GLY A 666 -33.07 -14.88 15.82
C GLY A 666 -33.61 -14.55 14.42
N LYS A 667 -32.99 -15.03 13.32
CA LYS A 667 -33.63 -15.35 12.02
C LYS A 667 -32.62 -15.72 10.94
N ALA A 668 -32.78 -16.91 10.35
CA ALA A 668 -32.43 -17.14 8.95
C ALA A 668 -33.60 -16.62 8.06
N SER A 669 -33.48 -16.37 6.75
CA SER A 669 -32.51 -16.90 5.79
C SER A 669 -32.16 -15.90 4.68
N LYS A 670 -30.96 -16.01 4.11
CA LYS A 670 -30.63 -15.59 2.74
C LYS A 670 -29.87 -16.72 2.04
N PRO A 671 -29.97 -16.86 0.70
CA PRO A 671 -29.50 -18.06 0.00
C PRO A 671 -27.97 -18.17 -0.08
N PRO A 672 -27.41 -19.40 -0.11
CA PRO A 672 -25.97 -19.61 -0.23
C PRO A 672 -25.50 -19.37 -1.67
N GLY A 673 -24.75 -18.29 -1.91
CA GLY A 673 -24.34 -17.92 -3.27
C GLY A 673 -23.33 -16.78 -3.42
N VAL A 674 -22.70 -16.31 -2.34
CA VAL A 674 -21.62 -15.30 -2.40
C VAL A 674 -20.48 -15.77 -1.50
N GLY A 675 -19.25 -15.75 -2.01
CA GLY A 675 -18.06 -16.07 -1.22
C GLY A 675 -17.86 -15.09 -0.07
N ALA A 676 -17.24 -15.54 1.02
CA ALA A 676 -16.94 -14.68 2.16
C ALA A 676 -16.09 -13.47 1.71
N GLN A 677 -16.65 -12.27 1.81
CA GLN A 677 -15.89 -11.04 1.64
C GLN A 677 -14.76 -11.00 2.69
N PRO A 678 -13.54 -10.58 2.34
CA PRO A 678 -12.47 -10.43 3.31
C PRO A 678 -12.86 -9.39 4.38
N PRO A 679 -12.37 -9.51 5.62
CA PRO A 679 -12.56 -8.48 6.63
C PRO A 679 -12.01 -7.14 6.12
N SER A 680 -12.70 -6.04 6.44
CA SER A 680 -12.31 -4.72 5.97
C SER A 680 -10.96 -4.30 6.57
N ASN A 681 -9.97 -4.06 5.70
CA ASN A 681 -8.61 -3.66 6.09
C ASN A 681 -8.51 -2.21 6.59
N SER A 682 -9.62 -1.49 6.77
CA SER A 682 -9.70 -0.05 7.07
C SER A 682 -8.76 0.45 8.17
N HIS A 683 -8.47 -0.34 9.20
CA HIS A 683 -7.48 0.03 10.23
C HIS A 683 -6.04 0.06 9.69
N TRP A 684 -5.67 -0.91 8.86
CA TRP A 684 -4.37 -0.94 8.15
C TRP A 684 -4.31 0.13 7.05
N ASP A 685 -5.40 0.38 6.35
CA ASP A 685 -5.49 1.46 5.37
C ASP A 685 -5.22 2.83 6.04
N ASN A 686 -5.67 3.03 7.29
CA ASN A 686 -5.33 4.23 8.07
C ASN A 686 -3.83 4.34 8.41
N ILE A 687 -3.12 3.22 8.63
CA ILE A 687 -1.66 3.24 8.79
C ILE A 687 -0.96 3.59 7.47
N VAL A 688 -1.43 3.06 6.34
CA VAL A 688 -0.91 3.40 5.00
C VAL A 688 -1.12 4.90 4.73
N ASN A 689 -2.32 5.43 4.95
CA ASN A 689 -2.63 6.86 4.82
C ASN A 689 -1.75 7.75 5.72
N PHE A 690 -1.44 7.31 6.95
CA PHE A 690 -0.51 8.01 7.84
C PHE A 690 0.93 8.02 7.28
N LEU A 691 1.40 6.90 6.73
CA LEU A 691 2.72 6.80 6.11
C LEU A 691 2.83 7.62 4.81
N ASP A 692 1.76 7.68 4.01
CA ASP A 692 1.68 8.54 2.82
C ASP A 692 1.63 10.03 3.16
N LEU A 693 0.90 10.42 4.20
CA LEU A 693 0.89 11.80 4.73
C LEU A 693 2.27 12.20 5.27
N LEU A 694 2.93 11.30 6.01
CA LEU A 694 4.30 11.49 6.49
C LEU A 694 5.28 11.70 5.33
N MET A 695 5.28 10.80 4.34
CA MET A 695 6.15 10.93 3.17
C MET A 695 5.88 12.23 2.40
N SER A 696 4.60 12.56 2.15
CA SER A 696 4.20 13.80 1.50
C SER A 696 4.72 15.04 2.24
N THR A 697 4.61 15.05 3.58
CA THR A 697 5.07 16.15 4.44
C THR A 697 6.60 16.29 4.43
N LEU A 698 7.33 15.18 4.43
CA LEU A 698 8.80 15.16 4.35
C LEU A 698 9.30 15.62 2.96
N HIS A 699 8.62 15.22 1.88
CA HIS A 699 8.92 15.66 0.51
C HIS A 699 8.60 17.13 0.27
N ALA A 700 7.44 17.63 0.74
CA ALA A 700 7.08 19.04 0.65
C ALA A 700 8.09 19.96 1.37
N ASN A 701 8.72 19.44 2.45
CA ASN A 701 9.77 20.13 3.20
C ASN A 701 11.20 19.78 2.73
N TYR A 702 11.35 19.16 1.55
CA TYR A 702 12.64 18.80 0.93
C TYR A 702 13.64 18.10 1.88
N VAL A 703 13.13 17.25 2.79
CA VAL A 703 13.96 16.57 3.79
C VAL A 703 14.93 15.62 3.09
N PRO A 704 16.26 15.68 3.35
CA PRO A 704 17.23 14.81 2.68
C PRO A 704 16.91 13.32 2.88
N SER A 705 16.96 12.54 1.79
CA SER A 705 16.56 11.11 1.75
C SER A 705 17.19 10.24 2.84
N PHE A 706 18.43 10.56 3.26
CA PHE A 706 19.10 9.95 4.41
C PHE A 706 18.27 10.03 5.71
N PHE A 707 17.70 11.20 6.04
CA PHE A 707 16.88 11.38 7.24
C PHE A 707 15.54 10.67 7.10
N ILE A 708 14.86 10.83 5.96
CA ILE A 708 13.58 10.15 5.66
C ILE A 708 13.75 8.65 5.89
N ARG A 709 14.77 8.03 5.27
CA ARG A 709 15.02 6.61 5.40
C ARG A 709 15.37 6.17 6.82
N LYS A 710 16.17 6.95 7.56
CA LYS A 710 16.47 6.62 8.97
C LYS A 710 15.22 6.70 9.85
N LEU A 711 14.32 7.65 9.56
CA LEU A 711 13.04 7.83 10.25
C LEU A 711 12.07 6.67 9.94
N ILE A 712 11.89 6.33 8.66
CA ILE A 712 11.05 5.19 8.22
C ILE A 712 11.57 3.87 8.80
N THR A 713 12.89 3.59 8.79
CA THR A 713 13.44 2.38 9.42
C THR A 713 13.14 2.34 10.93
N GLN A 714 13.29 3.46 11.65
CA GLN A 714 12.95 3.48 13.09
C GLN A 714 11.45 3.36 13.36
N LEU A 715 10.60 3.91 12.49
CA LEU A 715 9.15 3.78 12.57
C LEU A 715 8.71 2.34 12.34
N PHE A 716 9.25 1.65 11.32
CA PHE A 716 8.95 0.24 11.04
C PHE A 716 9.48 -0.70 12.14
N SER A 717 10.61 -0.38 12.76
CA SER A 717 11.11 -1.09 13.96
C SER A 717 10.16 -0.91 15.16
N PHE A 718 9.60 0.29 15.36
CA PHE A 718 8.58 0.54 16.39
C PHE A 718 7.25 -0.18 16.08
N ILE A 719 6.80 -0.19 14.83
CA ILE A 719 5.63 -0.98 14.37
C ILE A 719 5.82 -2.46 14.70
N ASN A 720 7.00 -3.02 14.41
CA ASN A 720 7.34 -4.40 14.76
C ASN A 720 7.18 -4.67 16.27
N ILE A 721 7.83 -3.85 17.11
CA ILE A 721 7.83 -3.98 18.57
C ILE A 721 6.41 -3.89 19.12
N GLN A 722 5.62 -2.88 18.73
CA GLN A 722 4.26 -2.67 19.23
C GLN A 722 3.29 -3.79 18.86
N LEU A 723 3.30 -4.23 17.60
CA LEU A 723 2.43 -5.32 17.14
C LEU A 723 2.84 -6.65 17.77
N PHE A 724 4.14 -6.94 17.85
CA PHE A 724 4.66 -8.18 18.43
C PHE A 724 4.39 -8.28 19.93
N ASN A 725 4.67 -7.21 20.69
CA ASN A 725 4.35 -7.17 22.12
C ASN A 725 2.83 -7.27 22.35
N SER A 726 2.01 -6.59 21.55
CA SER A 726 0.55 -6.72 21.60
C SER A 726 0.06 -8.15 21.34
N LEU A 727 0.72 -8.89 20.44
CA LEU A 727 0.44 -10.29 20.14
C LEU A 727 0.79 -11.22 21.33
N LEU A 728 1.93 -10.99 21.99
CA LEU A 728 2.41 -11.83 23.11
C LEU A 728 1.69 -11.57 24.45
N LEU A 729 1.01 -10.42 24.57
CA LEU A 729 0.22 -10.06 25.75
C LEU A 729 -1.23 -10.58 25.70
N ARG A 730 -1.81 -10.78 24.50
CA ARG A 730 -3.24 -11.08 24.30
C ARG A 730 -3.49 -12.45 23.68
N ARG A 731 -4.16 -13.35 24.40
CA ARG A 731 -4.49 -14.72 23.94
C ARG A 731 -5.42 -14.69 22.72
N GLU A 732 -6.37 -13.76 22.72
CA GLU A 732 -7.34 -13.51 21.65
C GLU A 732 -6.74 -12.87 20.39
N CYS A 733 -5.44 -12.53 20.39
CA CYS A 733 -4.70 -12.15 19.18
C CYS A 733 -3.95 -13.34 18.56
N CYS A 734 -3.72 -14.42 19.31
CA CYS A 734 -3.03 -15.64 18.85
C CYS A 734 -4.03 -16.66 18.26
N THR A 735 -4.78 -16.28 17.23
CA THR A 735 -5.70 -17.19 16.50
C THR A 735 -5.30 -17.37 15.04
N PHE A 736 -5.94 -18.31 14.34
CA PHE A 736 -5.69 -18.50 12.90
C PHE A 736 -6.24 -17.32 12.10
N SER A 737 -7.49 -16.91 12.35
CA SER A 737 -8.12 -15.80 11.61
C SER A 737 -7.42 -14.46 11.88
N ASN A 738 -6.97 -14.23 13.11
CA ASN A 738 -6.21 -13.02 13.44
C ASN A 738 -4.81 -13.04 12.81
N GLY A 739 -4.19 -14.22 12.69
CA GLY A 739 -3.00 -14.43 11.89
C GLY A 739 -3.20 -14.04 10.42
N GLU A 740 -4.29 -14.48 9.78
CA GLU A 740 -4.60 -14.10 8.40
C GLU A 740 -4.81 -12.58 8.25
N TYR A 741 -5.53 -11.95 9.18
CA TYR A 741 -5.80 -10.51 9.17
C TYR A 741 -4.51 -9.68 9.28
N VAL A 742 -3.68 -9.95 10.29
CA VAL A 742 -2.41 -9.23 10.49
C VAL A 742 -1.44 -9.53 9.33
N LYS A 743 -1.47 -10.74 8.74
CA LYS A 743 -0.68 -11.07 7.56
C LYS A 743 -1.08 -10.24 6.35
N ALA A 744 -2.37 -10.05 6.10
CA ALA A 744 -2.87 -9.19 5.03
C ALA A 744 -2.44 -7.72 5.24
N GLY A 745 -2.54 -7.22 6.48
CA GLY A 745 -2.06 -5.89 6.85
C GLY A 745 -0.55 -5.70 6.63
N LEU A 746 0.27 -6.67 7.03
CA LEU A 746 1.71 -6.66 6.78
C LEU A 746 2.05 -6.69 5.27
N SER A 747 1.23 -7.32 4.42
CA SER A 747 1.38 -7.27 2.96
C SER A 747 1.03 -5.91 2.35
N LEU A 748 0.14 -5.13 2.96
CA LEU A 748 -0.07 -3.72 2.57
C LEU A 748 1.18 -2.89 2.88
N LEU A 749 1.81 -3.12 4.04
CA LEU A 749 3.08 -2.46 4.41
C LEU A 749 4.27 -2.91 3.53
N GLU A 750 4.32 -4.17 3.09
CA GLU A 750 5.31 -4.67 2.11
C GLU A 750 5.18 -3.93 0.76
N LYS A 751 3.94 -3.77 0.29
CA LYS A 751 3.64 -3.01 -0.92
C LYS A 751 4.06 -1.54 -0.75
N TRP A 752 3.70 -0.91 0.36
CA TRP A 752 4.04 0.49 0.62
C TRP A 752 5.57 0.74 0.63
N ILE A 753 6.35 -0.12 1.30
CA ILE A 753 7.83 -0.07 1.24
C ILE A 753 8.34 -0.18 -0.20
N SER A 754 7.73 -1.04 -1.00
CA SER A 754 8.13 -1.27 -2.40
C SER A 754 7.84 -0.05 -3.27
N ASP A 755 6.67 0.56 -3.11
CA ASP A 755 6.22 1.75 -3.84
C ASP A 755 7.03 3.01 -3.42
N ALA A 756 7.44 3.12 -2.15
CA ALA A 756 8.24 4.23 -1.62
C ALA A 756 9.72 4.27 -2.07
N THR A 757 10.20 3.25 -2.79
CA THR A 757 11.56 3.11 -3.37
C THR A 757 12.73 2.92 -2.37
N ASP A 758 13.82 2.27 -2.84
CA ASP A 758 15.03 1.96 -2.04
C ASP A 758 15.75 3.21 -1.47
N GLU A 759 15.63 4.38 -2.09
CA GLU A 759 16.26 5.60 -1.57
C GLU A 759 15.60 6.08 -0.26
N PHE A 760 14.27 5.94 -0.13
CA PHE A 760 13.52 6.44 1.02
C PHE A 760 13.08 5.34 2.00
N ALA A 761 12.77 4.13 1.54
CA ALA A 761 12.38 3.01 2.41
C ALA A 761 13.55 2.05 2.73
N GLY A 762 14.43 1.78 1.76
CA GLY A 762 15.62 0.94 1.93
C GLY A 762 15.36 -0.42 2.60
N THR A 763 16.12 -0.74 3.65
CA THR A 763 16.06 -2.04 4.34
C THR A 763 14.86 -2.23 5.28
N SER A 764 13.96 -1.24 5.43
CA SER A 764 12.95 -1.19 6.51
C SER A 764 11.99 -2.41 6.57
N TRP A 765 11.85 -3.18 5.49
CA TRP A 765 11.09 -4.44 5.49
C TRP A 765 11.65 -5.53 6.43
N HIS A 766 12.94 -5.47 6.74
CA HIS A 766 13.61 -6.41 7.65
C HIS A 766 13.33 -6.09 9.13
N GLU A 767 12.95 -4.85 9.44
CA GLU A 767 12.61 -4.45 10.82
C GLU A 767 11.34 -5.16 11.32
N LEU A 768 10.40 -5.48 10.41
CA LEU A 768 9.16 -6.20 10.69
C LEU A 768 9.35 -7.72 10.90
N ASN A 769 10.59 -8.23 10.98
CA ASN A 769 10.87 -9.68 10.99
C ASN A 769 10.21 -10.45 12.15
N TYR A 770 10.10 -9.88 13.36
CA TYR A 770 9.53 -10.59 14.51
C TYR A 770 8.02 -10.80 14.35
N ILE A 771 7.27 -9.73 14.03
CA ILE A 771 5.83 -9.85 13.79
C ILE A 771 5.54 -10.69 12.53
N ARG A 772 6.34 -10.55 11.46
CA ARG A 772 6.20 -11.37 10.24
C ARG A 772 6.39 -12.86 10.49
N GLN A 773 7.40 -13.26 11.27
CA GLN A 773 7.63 -14.67 11.59
C GLN A 773 6.56 -15.22 12.55
N ALA A 774 6.20 -14.47 13.61
CA ALA A 774 5.12 -14.86 14.53
C ALA A 774 3.77 -15.07 13.82
N VAL A 775 3.39 -14.13 12.95
CA VAL A 775 2.13 -14.17 12.19
C VAL A 775 2.20 -15.21 11.06
N GLY A 776 3.35 -15.33 10.39
CA GLY A 776 3.61 -16.40 9.42
C GLY A 776 3.41 -17.79 10.03
N PHE A 777 3.91 -17.99 11.25
CA PHE A 777 3.76 -19.21 12.04
C PHE A 777 2.30 -19.50 12.44
N LEU A 778 1.56 -18.49 12.90
CA LEU A 778 0.13 -18.62 13.24
C LEU A 778 -0.73 -19.12 12.06
N VAL A 779 -0.37 -18.77 10.82
CA VAL A 779 -1.12 -19.13 9.59
C VAL A 779 -0.70 -20.49 8.99
N ILE A 780 0.22 -21.25 9.61
CA ILE A 780 0.58 -22.60 9.15
C ILE A 780 -0.53 -23.61 9.48
N HIS A 781 -1.04 -24.36 8.51
CA HIS A 781 -2.09 -25.37 8.74
C HIS A 781 -1.58 -26.69 9.38
N GLN A 782 -0.35 -27.12 9.12
CA GLN A 782 0.17 -28.43 9.57
C GLN A 782 1.09 -28.33 10.80
N LYS A 783 0.76 -27.46 11.78
CA LYS A 783 1.61 -27.20 12.96
C LYS A 783 2.01 -28.47 13.73
N ARG A 784 1.08 -29.43 13.89
CA ARG A 784 1.30 -30.68 14.61
C ARG A 784 2.44 -31.56 14.05
N LYS A 785 2.83 -31.38 12.79
CA LYS A 785 3.91 -32.15 12.14
C LYS A 785 5.29 -31.50 12.21
N LYS A 786 5.42 -30.30 12.78
CA LYS A 786 6.68 -29.55 12.81
C LYS A 786 7.49 -29.89 14.05
N THR A 787 8.74 -30.32 13.84
CA THR A 787 9.73 -30.53 14.92
C THR A 787 10.17 -29.20 15.53
N LEU A 788 10.75 -29.24 16.74
CA LEU A 788 11.32 -28.05 17.40
C LEU A 788 12.35 -27.35 16.49
N GLU A 789 13.16 -28.12 15.78
CA GLU A 789 14.29 -27.57 15.02
C GLU A 789 13.85 -26.92 13.70
N GLU A 790 12.86 -27.50 12.99
CA GLU A 790 12.20 -26.81 11.86
C GLU A 790 11.54 -25.48 12.30
N ILE A 791 10.97 -25.44 13.51
CA ILE A 791 10.35 -24.21 14.03
C ILE A 791 11.42 -23.14 14.31
N ARG A 792 12.57 -23.52 14.86
CA ARG A 792 13.69 -22.60 15.14
C ARG A 792 14.39 -22.13 13.87
N GLN A 793 14.78 -23.05 12.99
CA GLN A 793 15.68 -22.74 11.87
C GLN A 793 14.93 -22.25 10.63
N ASP A 794 13.84 -22.92 10.22
CA ASP A 794 13.15 -22.60 8.96
C ASP A 794 12.05 -21.53 9.13
N LEU A 795 11.36 -21.53 10.27
CA LEU A 795 10.11 -20.76 10.44
C LEU A 795 10.29 -19.47 11.25
N CYS A 796 11.01 -19.52 12.38
CA CYS A 796 11.10 -18.42 13.34
C CYS A 796 12.56 -18.06 13.77
N PRO A 797 13.55 -17.97 12.86
CA PRO A 797 14.97 -17.81 13.23
C PRO A 797 15.34 -16.50 13.95
N ASN A 798 14.46 -15.50 13.99
CA ASN A 798 14.68 -14.28 14.78
C ASN A 798 13.99 -14.30 16.15
N LEU A 799 13.11 -15.27 16.44
CA LEU A 799 12.43 -15.38 17.73
C LEU A 799 13.21 -16.28 18.70
N SER A 800 13.26 -15.89 19.97
CA SER A 800 13.75 -16.77 21.03
C SER A 800 12.78 -17.93 21.29
N VAL A 801 13.29 -19.06 21.80
CA VAL A 801 12.46 -20.22 22.20
C VAL A 801 11.39 -19.80 23.24
N ARG A 802 11.69 -18.83 24.11
CA ARG A 802 10.75 -18.24 25.08
C ARG A 802 9.58 -17.52 24.41
N GLN A 803 9.84 -16.76 23.34
CA GLN A 803 8.83 -16.08 22.53
C GLN A 803 7.99 -17.08 21.72
N ILE A 804 8.64 -18.04 21.07
CA ILE A 804 7.97 -19.11 20.32
C ILE A 804 7.03 -19.86 21.28
N TYR A 805 7.55 -20.37 22.40
CA TYR A 805 6.77 -21.04 23.46
C TYR A 805 5.56 -20.22 23.93
N ARG A 806 5.73 -18.90 24.13
CA ARG A 806 4.65 -18.00 24.53
C ARG A 806 3.53 -17.97 23.47
N ILE A 807 3.85 -17.82 22.18
CA ILE A 807 2.87 -17.91 21.08
C ILE A 807 2.18 -19.28 21.10
N CYS A 808 2.96 -20.36 21.19
CA CYS A 808 2.48 -21.74 21.20
C CYS A 808 1.48 -22.01 22.34
N SER A 809 1.76 -21.50 23.54
CA SER A 809 0.92 -21.67 24.74
C SER A 809 -0.41 -20.91 24.70
N MET A 810 -0.50 -19.85 23.88
CA MET A 810 -1.71 -19.02 23.76
C MET A 810 -2.54 -19.39 22.53
N TYR A 811 -1.93 -20.05 21.54
CA TYR A 811 -2.56 -20.37 20.26
C TYR A 811 -3.80 -21.25 20.39
N TRP A 812 -4.83 -20.92 19.62
CA TRP A 812 -5.94 -21.80 19.29
C TRP A 812 -6.47 -21.51 17.88
N ASP A 813 -7.06 -22.50 17.21
CA ASP A 813 -7.71 -22.30 15.91
C ASP A 813 -9.20 -22.01 16.09
N ASP A 814 -9.61 -20.87 15.56
CA ASP A 814 -10.95 -20.30 15.63
C ASP A 814 -11.78 -20.51 14.34
N LYS A 815 -11.18 -21.09 13.29
CA LYS A 815 -11.73 -21.12 11.93
C LYS A 815 -11.76 -22.52 11.29
N TYR A 816 -10.73 -23.34 11.53
CA TYR A 816 -10.62 -24.69 10.97
C TYR A 816 -10.48 -25.80 12.02
N ASN A 817 -10.44 -25.44 13.30
CA ASN A 817 -10.22 -26.35 14.44
C ASN A 817 -8.97 -27.24 14.27
N THR A 818 -7.95 -26.74 13.55
CA THR A 818 -6.68 -27.43 13.38
C THR A 818 -5.93 -27.51 14.70
N GLN A 819 -5.39 -28.69 14.97
CA GLN A 819 -4.61 -28.93 16.18
C GLN A 819 -3.32 -28.11 16.14
N GLY A 820 -2.93 -27.61 17.32
CA GLY A 820 -1.66 -26.94 17.51
C GLY A 820 -0.44 -27.86 17.32
N ILE A 821 0.69 -27.40 17.82
CA ILE A 821 1.95 -28.16 17.82
C ILE A 821 1.79 -29.40 18.72
N SER A 822 2.61 -30.44 18.52
CA SER A 822 2.58 -31.61 19.41
C SER A 822 2.95 -31.22 20.85
N ASN A 823 2.28 -31.84 21.83
CA ASN A 823 2.55 -31.60 23.25
C ASN A 823 4.01 -31.92 23.62
N GLU A 824 4.63 -32.89 22.96
CA GLU A 824 6.06 -33.23 23.06
C GLU A 824 6.96 -32.02 22.80
N VAL A 825 6.75 -31.32 21.68
CA VAL A 825 7.54 -30.15 21.30
C VAL A 825 7.26 -28.97 22.23
N VAL A 826 6.01 -28.78 22.68
CA VAL A 826 5.66 -27.75 23.68
C VAL A 826 6.30 -28.03 25.05
N SER A 827 6.44 -29.30 25.45
CA SER A 827 7.16 -29.71 26.65
C SER A 827 8.68 -29.53 26.51
N ALA A 828 9.27 -29.88 25.36
CA ALA A 828 10.69 -29.62 25.09
C ALA A 828 11.02 -28.12 25.14
N MET A 829 10.18 -27.28 24.53
CA MET A 829 10.30 -25.81 24.65
C MET A 829 10.20 -25.33 26.11
N ARG A 830 9.27 -25.89 26.90
CA ARG A 830 9.12 -25.56 28.33
C ARG A 830 10.37 -25.90 29.13
N GLU A 831 10.94 -27.08 28.91
CA GLU A 831 12.20 -27.48 29.55
C GLU A 831 13.36 -26.54 29.19
N GLU A 832 13.51 -26.19 27.92
CA GLU A 832 14.56 -25.28 27.47
C GLU A 832 14.40 -23.88 28.09
N VAL A 833 13.17 -23.34 28.11
CA VAL A 833 12.87 -22.07 28.79
C VAL A 833 13.16 -22.14 30.28
N ASN A 834 12.81 -23.24 30.96
CA ASN A 834 13.10 -23.42 32.39
C ASN A 834 14.61 -23.48 32.66
N LYS A 835 15.38 -24.20 31.83
CA LYS A 835 16.85 -24.28 31.90
C LYS A 835 17.49 -22.90 31.74
N TYR A 836 17.06 -22.09 30.78
CA TYR A 836 17.61 -20.74 30.58
C TYR A 836 17.12 -19.68 31.59
N THR A 837 15.99 -19.88 32.26
CA THR A 837 15.44 -18.92 33.24
C THR A 837 16.34 -18.73 34.46
N GLN A 838 17.24 -19.67 34.75
CA GLN A 838 18.25 -19.58 35.81
C GLN A 838 19.38 -18.56 35.50
N ASN A 839 19.55 -18.13 34.24
CA ASN A 839 20.53 -17.12 33.86
C ASN A 839 19.88 -15.73 33.76
N LEU A 840 20.21 -14.82 34.69
CA LEU A 840 19.43 -13.59 34.95
C LEU A 840 19.35 -12.57 33.79
N VAL A 841 20.22 -12.64 32.78
CA VAL A 841 20.50 -11.51 31.86
C VAL A 841 19.37 -11.21 30.86
N SER A 842 18.44 -12.13 30.59
CA SER A 842 17.34 -11.90 29.60
C SER A 842 16.06 -12.66 29.94
N ASN A 843 15.39 -12.24 31.02
CA ASN A 843 14.13 -12.85 31.47
C ASN A 843 12.85 -12.26 30.83
N SER A 844 12.96 -11.19 30.02
CA SER A 844 11.82 -10.68 29.23
C SER A 844 11.51 -11.60 28.05
N PHE A 845 10.22 -11.70 27.69
CA PHE A 845 9.77 -12.25 26.41
C PHE A 845 9.29 -11.17 25.43
N LEU A 846 9.11 -9.93 25.92
CA LEU A 846 8.75 -8.77 25.11
C LEU A 846 10.02 -8.20 24.46
N LEU A 847 9.84 -7.42 23.38
CA LEU A 847 10.90 -6.62 22.79
C LEU A 847 10.91 -5.24 23.46
N ASP A 848 12.06 -4.81 23.95
CA ASP A 848 12.24 -3.50 24.57
C ASP A 848 12.35 -2.39 23.51
N ASP A 849 11.76 -1.21 23.74
CA ASP A 849 11.80 -0.07 22.82
C ASP A 849 13.12 0.73 22.92
N ASP A 850 14.24 0.01 22.99
CA ASP A 850 15.59 0.59 23.11
C ASP A 850 16.16 1.08 21.76
N LEU A 851 15.28 1.71 20.97
CA LEU A 851 15.62 2.49 19.77
C LEU A 851 16.41 3.79 20.10
N ARG A 852 16.96 3.90 21.32
CA ARG A 852 17.98 4.87 21.77
C ARG A 852 19.35 4.67 21.10
N GLY A 853 19.49 3.72 20.16
CA GLY A 853 20.68 3.44 19.35
C GLY A 853 21.14 4.57 18.41
N PHE A 854 21.46 5.73 18.98
CA PHE A 854 22.10 6.87 18.32
C PHE A 854 23.44 7.27 18.97
N VAL A 855 23.68 6.85 20.22
CA VAL A 855 24.81 7.32 21.04
C VAL A 855 26.11 6.52 20.81
N ASN A 856 26.05 5.19 20.90
CA ASN A 856 27.25 4.33 20.97
C ASN A 856 27.87 3.99 19.59
N GLY A 857 27.91 4.94 18.64
CA GLY A 857 28.30 4.64 17.25
C GLY A 857 28.64 5.82 16.32
N HIS A 858 29.11 6.95 16.85
CA HIS A 858 29.60 8.15 16.11
C HIS A 858 29.22 8.27 14.61
N PRO A 859 27.95 8.58 14.27
CA PRO A 859 27.55 8.81 12.87
C PRO A 859 28.06 10.15 12.34
N CYS A 860 28.04 11.19 13.19
CA CYS A 860 28.28 12.58 12.79
C CYS A 860 29.72 12.87 12.33
N TYR A 861 30.71 12.05 12.71
CA TYR A 861 32.06 12.12 12.15
C TYR A 861 32.23 11.38 10.80
N ARG A 862 31.28 10.52 10.40
CA ARG A 862 31.28 9.85 9.08
C ARG A 862 30.35 10.51 8.05
N LEU A 863 29.49 11.43 8.50
CA LEU A 863 28.39 12.06 7.73
C LEU A 863 28.81 12.77 6.42
N CYS A 864 30.10 13.08 6.22
CA CYS A 864 30.63 13.65 4.97
C CYS A 864 31.91 12.96 4.41
N ARG A 865 32.14 11.66 4.68
CA ARG A 865 33.29 10.91 4.09
C ARG A 865 32.94 9.74 3.17
N CYS A 866 31.67 9.45 2.93
CA CYS A 866 31.21 8.46 1.95
C CYS A 866 30.12 9.05 1.05
N ARG A 867 30.21 8.81 -0.28
CA ARG A 867 29.23 9.21 -1.32
C ARG A 867 29.01 10.72 -1.57
N THR A 868 30.03 11.55 -1.43
CA THR A 868 30.08 12.90 -2.06
C THR A 868 29.90 12.89 -3.58
N SER A 869 29.95 11.72 -4.24
CA SER A 869 29.74 11.52 -5.68
C SER A 869 28.32 11.08 -6.09
N ARG A 870 27.29 11.21 -5.23
CA ARG A 870 25.87 10.98 -5.62
C ARG A 870 24.92 12.15 -5.31
N ILE A 871 25.27 13.02 -4.37
CA ILE A 871 24.47 14.24 -4.09
C ILE A 871 24.53 15.23 -5.28
N ALA A 872 25.56 15.15 -6.13
CA ALA A 872 25.66 15.92 -7.37
C ALA A 872 24.69 15.44 -8.48
N SER A 873 24.20 14.19 -8.42
CA SER A 873 23.30 13.61 -9.45
C SER A 873 21.81 13.77 -9.15
N SER A 874 21.41 13.97 -7.89
CA SER A 874 20.01 14.24 -7.50
C SER A 874 19.62 15.72 -7.59
N LEU A 875 20.56 16.60 -7.94
CA LEU A 875 20.37 18.05 -8.12
C LEU A 875 20.52 18.51 -9.59
N SER A 876 20.53 17.58 -10.55
CA SER A 876 20.91 17.87 -11.94
C SER A 876 20.08 17.17 -13.04
N ILE A 877 19.03 16.41 -12.70
CA ILE A 877 18.12 15.82 -13.69
C ILE A 877 16.65 16.01 -13.26
N SER A 878 16.03 17.08 -13.74
CA SER A 878 14.57 17.19 -13.89
C SER A 878 14.24 18.14 -15.05
N THR A 879 14.58 17.71 -16.25
CA THR A 879 14.13 18.31 -17.51
C THR A 879 13.12 17.36 -18.14
N ALA A 880 11.83 17.58 -17.85
CA ALA A 880 10.77 16.92 -18.58
C ALA A 880 10.77 17.40 -20.04
N PRO A 881 10.63 16.50 -21.04
CA PRO A 881 10.53 16.91 -22.43
C PRO A 881 9.16 17.57 -22.67
N SER A 882 9.16 18.83 -23.13
CA SER A 882 7.95 19.45 -23.66
C SER A 882 7.56 18.78 -24.97
N GLN A 883 6.37 18.19 -25.03
CA GLN A 883 5.76 17.78 -26.31
C GLN A 883 5.36 19.04 -27.08
N ALA A 884 5.87 19.18 -28.30
CA ALA A 884 5.41 20.15 -29.29
C ALA A 884 5.77 19.61 -30.68
N SER A 885 4.75 19.46 -31.54
CA SER A 885 4.78 18.71 -32.82
C SER A 885 4.98 17.20 -32.66
#